data_AF-A0A1Y4NTF7-F1
#
_entry.id   AF-A0A1Y4NTF7-F1
#
_cell.length_a   1.000
_cell.length_b   1.000
_cell.length_c   1.000
_cell.angle_alpha   90.00
_cell.angle_beta   90.00
_cell.angle_gamma   90.00
#
_symmetry.space_group_name_H-M   'P 1'
#
loop_
_entity.id
_entity.type
_entity.pdbx_description
1 polymer ?
#
loop_
_entity_poly.entity_id
_entity_poly.type
_entity_poly.pdbx_seq_one_letter_code
_entity_poly.pdbx_strand_id
1 'polypeptide(L)'
;MKIDTNSGLMYFKSTPKILLQTEKLHLQPEFNRHNATDEKYKAIKMLPKQIVSSTVASDAWDGYQKEQISFTGNGIYAYQKSVTYNVYQIDIHSLLGTIAFNLKKLDQATRKLFLRKKEIENTKNYQKSRLKNEKDRIKSKINCYCSTIGKNKTEHSINRSRLNSSAINLVLDMLCYFGLSNVIDVVNDGFIVKNLNDEKVAAFQKDFKKQINYLTFSVKKWKVAIIKDSQNYILINDSKDFKNRNNCLNKSFFYRELTKQPLQTGTNEYVDWDSYCEASEKEATIISILNNYLLEDGPLNGDDLSLEKMHKDLKDILSDAGIDDVNSKIRPRYYYTFSINDKDNEQQKDYINRYTKRIFQNFVYISDTKLSNEVNIFQQSINANYIDNIDEFLSKHPNYHVSHILPPIISQIKDNDINKWLIDIIDNRKEELKDNVFLYDSVANILKIWSAEHNVDPNNLLKKLHSYLFHNDLNKLTIADKVYADPATLYVDEQLMAKDSHNVYTDEPAVVNNVIDKYIDRSGMNYIDKNRNNVHSLLKNSKYKNDKLDNGFKSDHQAIWLDEKGEIRTTSPLKRKLKNHVNVNFINFDNDPKLASCPEYKQVLKLLDNLSGGNVEEFCYMLGLIPLLNTGIMRLLRCWFVILSEPGAGKTVLFKIMGHIFDDEELHKSKILAPDSNLARAFTDLNSIDSADVKKGQLMMIFDDYQANRNISSQAGIAINRVISGERLNGGAKFQQNHPVQLSPLIIVATNSLPHIRIDQVSSEARKYVFKAKTSFSKAVTVKNGDVNKWIESKRVQEALFFIIIKYAARLIKMTPNEQKKIFSQDKSVKSDLSNLSSSVLEFFQDADVTCRYDLVGLKLSSLFETYKLSTKTYKASITAFKKQIESLGFIVKRKKFRDNQYSSVICSKNRNLTNEKMNLIADDYSLFPDYACENNQYGYPKLSTFKVHHAGYEELSKKYKNNSKLFELFDYE
;
A
#
# COMPACT_ATOMS: atom_id res chain seq x y z
N MET A 1 -24.88 19.10 -23.79
CA MET A 1 -24.34 17.73 -24.01
C MET A 1 -23.04 17.78 -24.83
N LYS A 2 -22.03 17.00 -24.45
CA LYS A 2 -20.82 16.71 -25.24
C LYS A 2 -20.57 15.21 -25.25
N ILE A 3 -19.98 14.69 -26.33
CA ILE A 3 -19.52 13.30 -26.43
C ILE A 3 -18.00 13.33 -26.45
N ASP A 4 -17.37 12.61 -25.53
CA ASP A 4 -15.92 12.42 -25.57
C ASP A 4 -15.55 11.45 -26.70
N THR A 5 -14.75 11.91 -27.65
CA THR A 5 -14.37 11.14 -28.84
C THR A 5 -13.49 9.94 -28.52
N ASN A 6 -12.74 9.97 -27.41
CA ASN A 6 -11.79 8.92 -27.04
C ASN A 6 -12.47 7.84 -26.19
N SER A 7 -13.29 8.23 -25.21
CA SER A 7 -13.96 7.27 -24.33
C SER A 7 -15.35 6.85 -24.82
N GLY A 8 -15.98 7.63 -25.69
CA GLY A 8 -17.37 7.43 -26.13
C GLY A 8 -18.40 7.74 -25.06
N LEU A 9 -18.04 8.48 -24.00
CA LEU A 9 -18.96 8.89 -22.93
C LEU A 9 -19.74 10.15 -23.32
N MET A 10 -21.04 10.16 -23.04
CA MET A 10 -21.84 11.39 -23.01
C MET A 10 -21.71 12.05 -21.65
N TYR A 11 -21.47 13.36 -21.65
CA TYR A 11 -21.43 14.18 -20.44
C TYR A 11 -22.07 15.55 -20.67
N PHE A 12 -22.40 16.21 -19.57
CA PHE A 12 -23.17 17.46 -19.56
C PHE A 12 -22.41 18.55 -18.81
N LYS A 13 -22.95 19.78 -18.80
CA LYS A 13 -22.25 20.93 -18.21
C LYS A 13 -22.05 20.72 -16.71
N SER A 14 -23.01 20.07 -16.04
CA SER A 14 -22.99 19.83 -14.60
C SER A 14 -22.18 18.60 -14.20
N THR A 15 -21.65 17.81 -15.17
CA THR A 15 -20.86 16.61 -14.87
C THR A 15 -19.50 16.98 -14.26
N PRO A 16 -19.18 16.58 -13.02
CA PRO A 16 -17.90 16.89 -12.39
C PRO A 16 -16.73 16.27 -13.16
N LYS A 17 -15.65 17.04 -13.35
CA LYS A 17 -14.44 16.57 -14.06
C LYS A 17 -13.84 15.30 -13.44
N ILE A 18 -13.90 15.17 -12.12
CA ILE A 18 -13.37 14.00 -11.40
C ILE A 18 -14.19 12.73 -11.68
N LEU A 19 -15.52 12.86 -11.79
CA LEU A 19 -16.41 11.75 -12.16
C LEU A 19 -16.09 11.30 -13.59
N LEU A 20 -15.97 12.25 -14.52
CA LEU A 20 -15.61 11.98 -15.91
C LEU A 20 -14.24 11.27 -16.04
N GLN A 21 -13.24 11.69 -15.26
CA GLN A 21 -11.91 11.05 -15.25
C GLN A 21 -11.96 9.62 -14.71
N THR A 22 -12.73 9.39 -13.65
CA THR A 22 -12.92 8.08 -13.04
C THR A 22 -13.64 7.12 -13.99
N GLU A 23 -14.70 7.58 -14.64
CA GLU A 23 -15.44 6.81 -15.64
C GLU A 23 -14.57 6.48 -16.85
N LYS A 24 -13.71 7.40 -17.30
CA LYS A 24 -12.76 7.15 -18.39
C LYS A 24 -11.76 6.04 -18.05
N LEU A 25 -11.29 5.98 -16.80
CA LEU A 25 -10.40 4.91 -16.33
C LEU A 25 -11.12 3.56 -16.33
N HIS A 26 -12.38 3.48 -15.87
CA HIS A 26 -13.16 2.24 -15.90
C HIS A 26 -13.44 1.67 -17.28
N LEU A 27 -13.39 2.50 -18.31
CA LEU A 27 -13.58 2.08 -19.69
C LEU A 27 -12.30 1.53 -20.33
N GLN A 28 -11.15 1.56 -19.65
CA GLN A 28 -9.90 1.00 -20.18
C GLN A 28 -9.84 -0.54 -20.03
N PRO A 29 -9.35 -1.27 -21.05
CA PRO A 29 -9.32 -2.74 -21.04
C PRO A 29 -8.53 -3.34 -19.88
N GLU A 30 -7.47 -2.67 -19.40
CA GLU A 30 -6.62 -3.15 -18.30
C GLU A 30 -7.39 -3.34 -16.99
N PHE A 31 -8.48 -2.60 -16.79
CA PHE A 31 -9.28 -2.61 -15.56
C PHE A 31 -10.53 -3.50 -15.64
N ASN A 32 -10.71 -4.24 -16.74
CA ASN A 32 -11.94 -4.99 -17.04
C ASN A 32 -11.71 -6.51 -17.22
N ARG A 33 -10.69 -7.09 -16.57
CA ARG A 33 -10.39 -8.53 -16.63
C ARG A 33 -11.35 -9.37 -15.77
N HIS A 34 -12.38 -9.94 -16.40
CA HIS A 34 -13.11 -11.10 -15.90
C HIS A 34 -12.57 -12.38 -16.57
N ASN A 35 -11.45 -12.93 -16.08
CA ASN A 35 -11.07 -14.30 -16.37
C ASN A 35 -11.36 -15.15 -15.13
N ALA A 36 -12.41 -15.95 -15.22
CA ALA A 36 -12.75 -16.97 -14.23
C ALA A 36 -11.93 -18.23 -14.52
N THR A 37 -11.17 -18.69 -13.52
CA THR A 37 -10.93 -20.11 -13.18
C THR A 37 -10.19 -20.27 -11.84
N ASP A 38 -9.54 -19.24 -11.31
CA ASP A 38 -8.92 -19.30 -9.98
C ASP A 38 -9.74 -18.52 -8.94
N GLU A 39 -10.30 -19.21 -7.96
CA GLU A 39 -10.99 -18.64 -6.79
C GLU A 39 -10.10 -17.67 -5.95
N LYS A 40 -8.82 -17.52 -6.30
CA LYS A 40 -7.85 -16.64 -5.64
C LYS A 40 -7.82 -15.19 -6.14
N TYR A 41 -8.42 -14.87 -7.28
CA TYR A 41 -8.43 -13.49 -7.78
C TYR A 41 -9.84 -12.93 -7.79
N LYS A 42 -10.24 -12.32 -6.65
CA LYS A 42 -11.35 -11.37 -6.63
C LYS A 42 -11.09 -10.32 -7.71
N ALA A 43 -12.08 -10.11 -8.58
CA ALA A 43 -12.06 -9.03 -9.56
C ALA A 43 -11.52 -7.75 -8.90
N ILE A 44 -10.47 -7.15 -9.48
CA ILE A 44 -10.01 -5.84 -9.05
C ILE A 44 -11.12 -4.86 -9.47
N LYS A 45 -12.10 -4.69 -8.57
CA LYS A 45 -13.08 -3.61 -8.65
C LYS A 45 -12.29 -2.33 -8.46
N MET A 46 -12.02 -1.64 -9.57
CA MET A 46 -11.12 -0.48 -9.63
C MET A 46 -11.70 0.82 -9.04
N LEU A 47 -12.68 0.68 -8.14
CA LEU A 47 -13.00 1.68 -7.15
C LEU A 47 -13.28 0.97 -5.83
N PRO A 48 -13.03 1.63 -4.69
CA PRO A 48 -13.71 1.27 -3.46
C PRO A 48 -15.21 1.10 -3.79
N LYS A 49 -15.92 0.25 -3.04
CA LYS A 49 -17.37 0.42 -2.85
C LYS A 49 -17.56 1.94 -2.71
N GLN A 50 -18.32 2.62 -3.59
CA GLN A 50 -18.48 4.07 -3.48
C GLN A 50 -18.92 4.36 -2.03
N ILE A 51 -17.97 4.77 -1.20
CA ILE A 51 -18.19 5.52 0.02
C ILE A 51 -17.84 6.94 -0.40
N VAL A 52 -18.63 7.43 -1.34
CA VAL A 52 -19.06 8.80 -1.27
C VAL A 52 -20.53 8.63 -0.90
N SER A 53 -20.81 8.44 0.39
CA SER A 53 -22.17 8.37 0.92
C SER A 53 -22.96 9.66 0.68
N SER A 54 -22.31 10.71 0.16
CA SER A 54 -22.94 11.92 -0.33
C SER A 54 -21.97 12.69 -1.23
N THR A 55 -22.39 13.12 -2.40
CA THR A 55 -21.76 14.29 -3.02
C THR A 55 -22.52 15.50 -2.52
N VAL A 56 -21.91 16.27 -1.62
CA VAL A 56 -22.42 17.60 -1.28
C VAL A 56 -22.05 18.49 -2.46
N ALA A 57 -22.99 18.68 -3.39
CA ALA A 57 -22.87 19.73 -4.36
C ALA A 57 -23.27 21.04 -3.67
N SER A 58 -22.30 21.92 -3.52
CA SER A 58 -22.55 23.33 -3.24
C SER A 58 -23.24 23.92 -4.47
N ASP A 59 -24.55 24.19 -4.38
CA ASP A 59 -25.17 25.12 -5.32
C ASP A 59 -24.52 26.51 -5.18
N ALA A 60 -24.49 27.27 -6.26
CA ALA A 60 -23.78 28.55 -6.37
C ALA A 60 -24.38 29.71 -5.55
N TRP A 61 -25.27 29.43 -4.59
CA TRP A 61 -25.94 30.44 -3.77
C TRP A 61 -26.02 29.96 -2.33
N ASP A 62 -25.55 30.82 -1.42
CA ASP A 62 -25.44 30.60 0.01
C ASP A 62 -26.75 30.07 0.65
N GLY A 63 -26.62 29.03 1.47
CA GLY A 63 -27.41 28.96 2.70
C GLY A 63 -28.59 27.98 2.83
N TYR A 64 -28.82 26.99 1.94
CA TYR A 64 -29.90 25.99 2.17
C TYR A 64 -29.44 24.52 2.06
N GLN A 65 -29.91 23.73 3.05
CA GLN A 65 -29.92 22.27 3.23
C GLN A 65 -28.90 21.40 2.45
N LYS A 66 -28.04 20.70 3.21
CA LYS A 66 -27.21 19.59 2.72
C LYS A 66 -28.09 18.44 2.23
N GLU A 67 -28.16 18.26 0.92
CA GLU A 67 -28.75 17.06 0.33
C GLU A 67 -27.74 15.91 0.25
N GLN A 68 -28.20 14.71 0.59
CA GLN A 68 -27.39 13.50 0.56
C GLN A 68 -27.61 12.76 -0.76
N ILE A 69 -26.84 13.10 -1.80
CA ILE A 69 -26.83 12.34 -3.06
C ILE A 69 -25.83 11.19 -2.95
N SER A 70 -26.32 9.98 -2.70
CA SER A 70 -25.54 8.74 -2.70
C SER A 70 -25.34 8.22 -4.12
N PHE A 71 -24.10 7.99 -4.51
CA PHE A 71 -23.80 7.30 -5.77
C PHE A 71 -23.55 5.83 -5.44
N THR A 72 -24.29 4.92 -6.07
CA THR A 72 -23.98 3.49 -6.01
C THR A 72 -23.56 2.99 -7.38
N GLY A 73 -22.90 1.82 -7.44
CA GLY A 73 -22.50 1.20 -8.70
C GLY A 73 -23.63 0.90 -9.70
N ASN A 74 -24.89 1.15 -9.31
CA ASN A 74 -26.09 0.97 -10.12
C ASN A 74 -26.86 2.27 -10.42
N GLY A 75 -26.46 3.45 -9.90
CA GLY A 75 -27.18 4.70 -10.15
C GLY A 75 -26.94 5.81 -9.12
N ILE A 76 -27.62 6.94 -9.32
CA ILE A 76 -27.72 8.06 -8.37
C ILE A 76 -28.93 7.80 -7.48
N TYR A 77 -28.75 7.84 -6.17
CA TYR A 77 -29.80 7.66 -5.17
C TYR A 77 -29.74 8.85 -4.20
N ALA A 78 -30.77 9.66 -4.16
CA ALA A 78 -30.93 10.69 -3.13
C ALA A 78 -32.35 10.55 -2.62
N TYR A 79 -32.57 10.56 -1.31
CA TYR A 79 -33.91 10.59 -0.76
C TYR A 79 -33.93 11.37 0.55
N GLN A 80 -35.06 12.01 0.82
CA GLN A 80 -35.36 12.63 2.08
C GLN A 80 -36.55 11.89 2.69
N LYS A 81 -36.30 11.13 3.77
CA LYS A 81 -37.37 10.49 4.55
C LYS A 81 -38.32 11.58 5.05
N SER A 82 -39.56 11.57 4.55
CA SER A 82 -40.50 12.68 4.77
C SER A 82 -41.92 12.33 4.36
N VAL A 83 -42.88 13.10 4.89
CA VAL A 83 -44.20 13.30 4.27
C VAL A 83 -44.19 14.68 3.66
N THR A 84 -44.32 14.77 2.32
CA THR A 84 -44.21 16.03 1.59
C THR A 84 -45.43 16.23 0.70
N TYR A 85 -45.96 17.46 0.71
CA TYR A 85 -47.13 17.83 -0.08
C TYR A 85 -46.75 18.45 -1.43
N ASN A 86 -47.66 18.40 -2.39
CA ASN A 86 -47.56 19.04 -3.70
C ASN A 86 -46.26 18.72 -4.44
N VAL A 87 -46.11 17.45 -4.81
CA VAL A 87 -44.90 16.93 -5.44
C VAL A 87 -45.15 16.53 -6.88
N TYR A 88 -44.11 16.56 -7.70
CA TYR A 88 -44.14 16.03 -9.06
C TYR A 88 -43.29 14.78 -9.14
N GLN A 89 -43.87 13.70 -9.65
CA GLN A 89 -43.12 12.53 -10.09
C GLN A 89 -42.81 12.67 -11.58
N ILE A 90 -41.52 12.61 -11.91
CA ILE A 90 -40.99 12.70 -13.26
C ILE A 90 -40.31 11.38 -13.60
N ASP A 91 -40.94 10.53 -14.40
CA ASP A 91 -40.35 9.28 -14.87
C ASP A 91 -39.76 9.47 -16.28
N ILE A 92 -38.51 9.06 -16.47
CA ILE A 92 -37.75 9.05 -17.73
C ILE A 92 -37.95 7.69 -18.41
N HIS A 93 -38.37 7.68 -19.67
CA HIS A 93 -38.65 6.44 -20.37
C HIS A 93 -37.52 6.02 -21.30
N SER A 94 -37.09 4.76 -21.14
CA SER A 94 -36.06 4.13 -21.98
C SER A 94 -34.76 4.94 -22.04
N LEU A 95 -34.31 5.40 -20.87
CA LEU A 95 -33.07 6.14 -20.69
C LEU A 95 -31.88 5.44 -21.38
N LEU A 96 -31.58 4.18 -20.99
CA LEU A 96 -30.47 3.41 -21.56
C LEU A 96 -30.59 3.21 -23.08
N GLY A 97 -31.79 2.87 -23.57
CA GLY A 97 -32.02 2.69 -25.01
C GLY A 97 -31.83 3.99 -25.80
N THR A 98 -32.21 5.14 -25.22
CA THR A 98 -32.04 6.46 -25.84
C THR A 98 -30.56 6.86 -25.87
N ILE A 99 -29.82 6.62 -24.79
CA ILE A 99 -28.36 6.82 -24.74
C ILE A 99 -27.66 5.91 -25.76
N ALA A 100 -28.04 4.63 -25.84
CA ALA A 100 -27.48 3.68 -26.80
C ALA A 100 -27.76 4.08 -28.25
N PHE A 101 -28.96 4.58 -28.55
CA PHE A 101 -29.30 5.12 -29.87
C PHE A 101 -28.44 6.33 -30.22
N ASN A 102 -28.30 7.30 -29.31
CA ASN A 102 -27.53 8.52 -29.55
C ASN A 102 -26.01 8.24 -29.65
N LEU A 103 -25.49 7.24 -28.95
CA LEU A 103 -24.10 6.77 -29.07
C LEU A 103 -23.87 5.85 -30.28
N LYS A 104 -24.89 5.60 -31.11
CA LYS A 104 -24.84 4.68 -32.26
C LYS A 104 -24.41 3.25 -31.88
N LYS A 105 -24.87 2.77 -30.72
CA LYS A 105 -24.55 1.43 -30.17
C LYS A 105 -25.65 0.39 -30.37
N LEU A 106 -26.80 0.78 -30.92
CA LEU A 106 -27.84 -0.17 -31.32
C LEU A 106 -27.55 -0.72 -32.73
N ASP A 107 -27.66 -2.04 -32.90
CA ASP A 107 -27.66 -2.64 -34.24
C ASP A 107 -28.90 -2.22 -35.06
N GLN A 108 -28.90 -2.56 -36.35
CA GLN A 108 -29.94 -2.16 -37.28
C GLN A 108 -31.34 -2.66 -36.88
N ALA A 109 -31.45 -3.88 -36.34
CA ALA A 109 -32.72 -4.48 -35.94
C ALA A 109 -33.28 -3.81 -34.67
N THR A 110 -32.44 -3.63 -33.65
CA THR A 110 -32.80 -3.01 -32.39
C THR A 110 -33.06 -1.51 -32.55
N ARG A 111 -32.35 -0.85 -33.48
CA ARG A 111 -32.63 0.53 -33.86
C ARG A 111 -34.03 0.69 -34.46
N LYS A 112 -34.47 -0.24 -35.33
CA LYS A 112 -35.85 -0.25 -35.86
C LYS A 112 -36.87 -0.46 -34.74
N LEU A 113 -36.61 -1.39 -33.82
CA LEU A 113 -37.47 -1.60 -32.65
C LEU A 113 -37.55 -0.34 -31.76
N PHE A 114 -36.43 0.36 -31.54
CA PHE A 114 -36.41 1.61 -30.77
C PHE A 114 -37.24 2.70 -31.44
N LEU A 115 -37.10 2.89 -32.76
CA LEU A 115 -37.90 3.87 -33.51
C LEU A 115 -39.38 3.50 -33.51
N ARG A 116 -39.73 2.22 -33.72
CA ARG A 116 -41.12 1.73 -33.64
C ARG A 116 -41.74 1.99 -32.27
N LYS A 117 -40.98 1.78 -31.19
CA LYS A 117 -41.42 2.12 -29.83
C LYS A 117 -41.75 3.61 -29.71
N LYS A 118 -40.94 4.50 -30.29
CA LYS A 118 -41.17 5.95 -30.26
C LYS A 118 -42.38 6.38 -31.10
N GLU A 119 -42.60 5.73 -32.25
CA GLU A 119 -43.84 5.92 -33.04
C GLU A 119 -45.09 5.56 -32.23
N ILE A 120 -45.06 4.42 -31.54
CA ILE A 120 -46.19 4.00 -30.69
C ILE A 120 -46.41 5.01 -29.54
N GLU A 121 -45.34 5.46 -28.88
CA GLU A 121 -45.42 6.46 -27.79
C GLU A 121 -46.00 7.81 -28.26
N ASN A 122 -45.84 8.16 -29.54
CA ASN A 122 -46.38 9.39 -30.13
C ASN A 122 -47.82 9.26 -30.63
N THR A 123 -48.40 8.05 -30.62
CA THR A 123 -49.78 7.82 -31.08
C THR A 123 -50.78 8.19 -29.99
N LYS A 124 -51.75 9.07 -30.27
CA LYS A 124 -52.79 9.44 -29.28
C LYS A 124 -53.54 8.20 -28.78
N ASN A 125 -53.79 8.13 -27.47
CA ASN A 125 -54.57 7.07 -26.80
C ASN A 125 -54.04 5.63 -26.96
N TYR A 126 -52.78 5.41 -27.33
CA TYR A 126 -52.22 4.07 -27.51
C TYR A 126 -52.37 3.15 -26.27
N GLN A 127 -52.48 3.75 -25.08
CA GLN A 127 -52.61 3.09 -23.78
C GLN A 127 -53.86 2.19 -23.66
N LYS A 128 -54.90 2.41 -24.48
CA LYS A 128 -56.14 1.61 -24.50
C LYS A 128 -56.21 0.61 -25.67
N SER A 129 -55.11 0.40 -26.39
CA SER A 129 -55.08 -0.40 -27.62
C SER A 129 -54.07 -1.57 -27.53
N ARG A 130 -54.11 -2.50 -28.51
CA ARG A 130 -53.11 -3.58 -28.67
C ARG A 130 -51.66 -3.04 -28.76
N LEU A 131 -51.49 -1.77 -29.14
CA LEU A 131 -50.18 -1.10 -29.24
C LEU A 131 -49.49 -0.97 -27.87
N LYS A 132 -50.22 -0.93 -26.75
CA LYS A 132 -49.60 -0.94 -25.40
C LYS A 132 -48.78 -2.22 -25.18
N ASN A 133 -49.36 -3.37 -25.50
CA ASN A 133 -48.70 -4.68 -25.36
C ASN A 133 -47.51 -4.81 -26.32
N GLU A 134 -47.64 -4.32 -27.56
CA GLU A 134 -46.52 -4.25 -28.51
C GLU A 134 -45.38 -3.39 -27.95
N LYS A 135 -45.68 -2.19 -27.45
CA LYS A 135 -44.70 -1.27 -26.87
C LYS A 135 -43.99 -1.88 -25.65
N ASP A 136 -44.69 -2.59 -24.78
CA ASP A 136 -44.09 -3.24 -23.60
C ASP A 136 -43.18 -4.41 -24.00
N ARG A 137 -43.58 -5.22 -24.99
CA ARG A 137 -42.72 -6.26 -25.57
C ARG A 137 -41.45 -5.68 -26.20
N ILE A 138 -41.60 -4.59 -26.97
CA ILE A 138 -40.47 -3.89 -27.59
C ILE A 138 -39.55 -3.28 -26.51
N LYS A 139 -40.12 -2.63 -25.47
CA LYS A 139 -39.36 -2.09 -24.33
C LYS A 139 -38.53 -3.19 -23.66
N SER A 140 -39.14 -4.35 -23.39
CA SER A 140 -38.44 -5.49 -22.81
C SER A 140 -37.28 -5.96 -23.70
N LYS A 141 -37.50 -6.13 -25.02
CA LYS A 141 -36.45 -6.49 -25.97
C LYS A 141 -35.30 -5.48 -26.02
N ILE A 142 -35.60 -4.18 -26.03
CA ILE A 142 -34.58 -3.13 -26.03
C ILE A 142 -33.80 -3.10 -24.72
N ASN A 143 -34.50 -3.24 -23.58
CA ASN A 143 -33.85 -3.28 -22.26
C ASN A 143 -32.96 -4.52 -22.14
N CYS A 144 -33.43 -5.68 -22.59
CA CYS A 144 -32.62 -6.88 -22.72
C CYS A 144 -31.42 -6.59 -23.61
N TYR A 145 -31.60 -6.02 -24.81
CA TYR A 145 -30.50 -5.69 -25.71
C TYR A 145 -29.44 -4.77 -25.08
N CYS A 146 -29.87 -3.69 -24.44
CA CYS A 146 -28.98 -2.75 -23.75
C CYS A 146 -28.34 -3.37 -22.49
N SER A 147 -28.87 -4.49 -22.02
CA SER A 147 -28.36 -5.29 -20.90
C SER A 147 -27.59 -6.53 -21.37
N THR A 148 -27.69 -6.92 -22.65
CA THR A 148 -27.07 -8.10 -23.23
C THR A 148 -25.77 -7.76 -23.96
N ILE A 149 -25.04 -8.83 -24.22
CA ILE A 149 -23.62 -8.93 -24.49
C ILE A 149 -23.39 -8.83 -26.02
N GLY A 150 -22.43 -8.00 -26.47
CA GLY A 150 -21.95 -7.89 -27.87
C GLY A 150 -21.24 -9.16 -28.41
N LYS A 151 -20.15 -9.06 -29.21
CA LYS A 151 -19.43 -10.24 -29.78
C LYS A 151 -18.30 -10.88 -28.93
N ASN A 152 -17.62 -10.13 -28.05
CA ASN A 152 -16.52 -10.56 -27.15
C ASN A 152 -16.64 -9.99 -25.69
N LYS A 153 -16.30 -10.81 -24.66
CA LYS A 153 -16.51 -10.51 -23.21
C LYS A 153 -16.06 -9.12 -22.74
N THR A 154 -14.91 -8.66 -23.20
CA THR A 154 -14.31 -7.39 -22.79
C THR A 154 -15.04 -6.18 -23.38
N GLU A 155 -15.41 -6.22 -24.66
CA GLU A 155 -16.16 -5.13 -25.30
C GLU A 155 -17.58 -5.02 -24.73
N HIS A 156 -18.15 -6.12 -24.22
CA HIS A 156 -19.45 -6.12 -23.56
C HIS A 156 -19.47 -5.25 -22.31
N SER A 157 -18.50 -5.47 -21.42
CA SER A 157 -18.43 -4.76 -20.15
C SER A 157 -18.19 -3.27 -20.40
N ILE A 158 -17.31 -2.94 -21.35
CA ILE A 158 -17.02 -1.55 -21.71
C ILE A 158 -18.25 -0.85 -22.30
N ASN A 159 -18.99 -1.47 -23.22
CA ASN A 159 -20.17 -0.86 -23.82
C ASN A 159 -21.30 -0.67 -22.78
N ARG A 160 -21.57 -1.66 -21.92
CA ARG A 160 -22.58 -1.54 -20.87
C ARG A 160 -22.23 -0.44 -19.85
N SER A 161 -20.99 -0.40 -19.38
CA SER A 161 -20.51 0.65 -18.45
C SER A 161 -20.58 2.03 -19.09
N ARG A 162 -20.25 2.16 -20.38
CA ARG A 162 -20.36 3.42 -21.12
C ARG A 162 -21.80 3.94 -21.20
N LEU A 163 -22.77 3.06 -21.44
CA LEU A 163 -24.20 3.41 -21.44
C LEU A 163 -24.68 3.86 -20.06
N ASN A 164 -24.29 3.13 -19.01
CA ASN A 164 -24.67 3.44 -17.62
C ASN A 164 -24.07 4.76 -17.13
N SER A 165 -22.76 4.98 -17.31
CA SER A 165 -22.08 6.24 -16.95
C SER A 165 -22.69 7.44 -17.69
N SER A 166 -22.95 7.29 -18.98
CA SER A 166 -23.62 8.33 -19.78
C SER A 166 -25.04 8.65 -19.29
N ALA A 167 -25.78 7.64 -18.82
CA ALA A 167 -27.09 7.82 -18.22
C ALA A 167 -27.01 8.53 -16.85
N ILE A 168 -26.06 8.14 -16.01
CA ILE A 168 -25.78 8.78 -14.71
C ILE A 168 -25.45 10.27 -14.89
N ASN A 169 -24.58 10.59 -15.86
CA ASN A 169 -24.21 11.98 -16.16
C ASN A 169 -25.41 12.83 -16.59
N LEU A 170 -26.38 12.24 -17.31
CA LEU A 170 -27.63 12.92 -17.68
C LEU A 170 -28.53 13.13 -16.47
N VAL A 171 -28.71 12.11 -15.65
CA VAL A 171 -29.53 12.18 -14.43
C VAL A 171 -28.99 13.26 -13.49
N LEU A 172 -27.67 13.38 -13.34
CA LEU A 172 -27.05 14.44 -12.54
C LEU A 172 -27.35 15.84 -13.08
N ASP A 173 -27.26 16.04 -14.40
CA ASP A 173 -27.56 17.33 -15.02
C ASP A 173 -29.05 17.72 -14.84
N MET A 174 -29.95 16.73 -14.86
CA MET A 174 -31.37 16.94 -14.58
C MET A 174 -31.64 17.29 -13.11
N LEU A 175 -30.93 16.65 -12.18
CA LEU A 175 -31.02 16.97 -10.75
C LEU A 175 -30.58 18.42 -10.48
N CYS A 176 -29.44 18.82 -11.05
CA CYS A 176 -28.97 20.21 -10.96
C CYS A 176 -29.96 21.22 -11.57
N TYR A 177 -30.70 20.86 -12.62
CA TYR A 177 -31.72 21.75 -13.21
C TYR A 177 -32.81 22.12 -12.22
N PHE A 178 -33.27 21.17 -11.39
CA PHE A 178 -34.33 21.44 -10.43
C PHE A 178 -33.86 22.21 -9.20
N GLY A 179 -32.55 22.31 -8.98
CA GLY A 179 -31.95 22.71 -7.72
C GLY A 179 -32.07 21.54 -6.76
N LEU A 180 -30.94 21.12 -6.20
CA LEU A 180 -30.87 19.88 -5.44
C LEU A 180 -31.92 19.89 -4.35
N SER A 181 -31.97 20.93 -3.51
CA SER A 181 -32.92 21.16 -2.39
C SER A 181 -34.40 20.86 -2.66
N ASN A 182 -34.81 20.77 -3.93
CA ASN A 182 -36.16 20.48 -4.37
C ASN A 182 -36.40 19.00 -4.71
N VAL A 183 -35.37 18.15 -4.70
CA VAL A 183 -35.44 16.72 -5.01
C VAL A 183 -35.68 15.94 -3.74
N ILE A 184 -36.89 15.40 -3.59
CA ILE A 184 -37.27 14.59 -2.43
C ILE A 184 -36.74 13.16 -2.58
N ASP A 185 -36.77 12.60 -3.80
CA ASP A 185 -36.31 11.23 -4.06
C ASP A 185 -35.86 11.02 -5.51
N VAL A 186 -34.86 10.15 -5.70
CA VAL A 186 -34.39 9.65 -7.00
C VAL A 186 -34.78 8.17 -7.11
N VAL A 187 -35.79 7.92 -7.93
CA VAL A 187 -36.36 6.59 -8.15
C VAL A 187 -35.73 5.94 -9.39
N ASN A 188 -35.78 4.62 -9.50
CA ASN A 188 -35.05 3.82 -10.51
C ASN A 188 -34.99 4.39 -11.95
N ASP A 189 -36.05 5.05 -12.44
CA ASP A 189 -36.11 5.66 -13.76
C ASP A 189 -36.55 7.14 -13.70
N GLY A 190 -36.43 7.87 -12.58
CA GLY A 190 -37.04 9.19 -12.44
C GLY A 190 -36.77 9.94 -11.13
N PHE A 191 -37.55 10.97 -10.87
CA PHE A 191 -37.40 11.89 -9.74
C PHE A 191 -38.73 12.20 -9.07
N ILE A 192 -38.71 12.49 -7.77
CA ILE A 192 -39.81 13.08 -7.01
C ILE A 192 -39.32 14.44 -6.51
N VAL A 193 -40.00 15.53 -6.89
CA VAL A 193 -39.58 16.91 -6.60
C VAL A 193 -40.70 17.74 -5.94
N LYS A 194 -40.36 18.63 -5.00
CA LYS A 194 -41.31 19.50 -4.28
C LYS A 194 -41.51 20.87 -4.94
N ASN A 195 -42.69 21.47 -4.72
CA ASN A 195 -42.98 22.90 -4.90
C ASN A 195 -42.48 23.54 -6.21
N LEU A 196 -42.84 22.94 -7.35
CA LEU A 196 -42.61 23.54 -8.67
C LEU A 196 -43.93 24.03 -9.27
N ASN A 197 -43.88 25.08 -10.09
CA ASN A 197 -45.00 25.43 -10.96
C ASN A 197 -44.98 24.57 -12.24
N ASP A 198 -46.15 24.39 -12.87
CA ASP A 198 -46.28 23.55 -14.08
C ASP A 198 -45.41 24.05 -15.24
N GLU A 199 -45.15 25.36 -15.29
CA GLU A 199 -44.30 26.01 -16.29
C GLU A 199 -42.84 25.54 -16.22
N LYS A 200 -42.24 25.46 -15.02
CA LYS A 200 -40.85 25.00 -14.85
C LYS A 200 -40.68 23.54 -15.24
N VAL A 201 -41.69 22.71 -14.98
CA VAL A 201 -41.75 21.30 -15.39
C VAL A 201 -41.88 21.17 -16.91
N ALA A 202 -42.73 21.98 -17.54
CA ALA A 202 -42.88 22.00 -18.99
C ALA A 202 -41.58 22.47 -19.69
N ALA A 203 -40.92 23.49 -19.13
CA ALA A 203 -39.62 24.00 -19.60
C ALA A 203 -38.54 22.91 -19.49
N PHE A 204 -38.45 22.21 -18.35
CA PHE A 204 -37.53 21.09 -18.16
C PHE A 204 -37.67 20.04 -19.27
N GLN A 205 -38.90 19.60 -19.52
CA GLN A 205 -39.16 18.59 -20.55
C GLN A 205 -38.75 19.06 -21.93
N LYS A 206 -39.05 20.33 -22.27
CA LYS A 206 -38.72 20.93 -23.56
C LYS A 206 -37.21 21.03 -23.76
N ASP A 207 -36.49 21.48 -22.74
CA ASP A 207 -35.05 21.70 -22.79
C ASP A 207 -34.27 20.39 -22.95
N PHE A 208 -34.58 19.37 -22.14
CA PHE A 208 -33.88 18.09 -22.23
C PHE A 208 -34.28 17.29 -23.48
N LYS A 209 -35.51 17.41 -23.98
CA LYS A 209 -35.90 16.86 -25.30
C LYS A 209 -35.11 17.51 -26.44
N LYS A 210 -34.82 18.81 -26.35
CA LYS A 210 -33.99 19.52 -27.34
C LYS A 210 -32.53 19.10 -27.26
N GLN A 211 -32.01 18.82 -26.05
CA GLN A 211 -30.64 18.38 -25.86
C GLN A 211 -30.39 16.92 -26.26
N ILE A 212 -31.38 16.05 -26.07
CA ILE A 212 -31.27 14.60 -26.37
C ILE A 212 -32.49 14.14 -27.15
N ASN A 213 -32.25 13.83 -28.42
CA ASN A 213 -33.29 13.36 -29.33
C ASN A 213 -33.94 12.07 -28.81
N TYR A 214 -35.26 11.99 -28.92
CA TYR A 214 -36.11 10.86 -28.53
C TYR A 214 -36.19 10.57 -27.02
N LEU A 215 -35.62 11.43 -26.16
CA LEU A 215 -35.82 11.34 -24.72
C LEU A 215 -37.29 11.66 -24.38
N THR A 216 -37.95 10.78 -23.61
CA THR A 216 -39.36 10.97 -23.24
C THR A 216 -39.53 10.91 -21.73
N PHE A 217 -40.51 11.69 -21.24
CA PHE A 217 -40.84 11.83 -19.84
C PHE A 217 -42.33 11.58 -19.66
N SER A 218 -42.73 10.99 -18.54
CA SER A 218 -44.07 11.14 -17.98
C SER A 218 -43.97 11.93 -16.70
N VAL A 219 -44.86 12.91 -16.54
CA VAL A 219 -44.93 13.70 -15.31
C VAL A 219 -46.32 13.58 -14.73
N LYS A 220 -46.38 13.34 -13.42
CA LYS A 220 -47.61 13.31 -12.67
C LYS A 220 -47.47 14.11 -11.39
N LYS A 221 -48.43 14.99 -11.13
CA LYS A 221 -48.55 15.71 -9.87
C LYS A 221 -49.23 14.80 -8.85
N TRP A 222 -48.69 14.81 -7.65
CA TRP A 222 -49.20 14.09 -6.49
C TRP A 222 -49.45 15.08 -5.35
N LYS A 223 -50.58 14.94 -4.66
CA LYS A 223 -50.89 15.81 -3.52
C LYS A 223 -50.00 15.48 -2.32
N VAL A 224 -49.71 14.21 -2.06
CA VAL A 224 -48.83 13.75 -0.97
C VAL A 224 -47.81 12.73 -1.48
N ALA A 225 -46.59 12.82 -0.98
CA ALA A 225 -45.57 11.78 -0.99
C ALA A 225 -45.18 11.38 0.43
N ILE A 226 -45.14 10.08 0.69
CA ILE A 226 -44.63 9.47 1.90
C ILE A 226 -43.38 8.68 1.51
N ILE A 227 -42.20 9.17 1.88
CA ILE A 227 -40.91 8.58 1.50
C ILE A 227 -40.25 7.96 2.73
N LYS A 228 -40.04 6.64 2.72
CA LYS A 228 -39.20 5.94 3.71
C LYS A 228 -37.75 5.93 3.25
N ASP A 229 -37.54 5.49 2.00
CA ASP A 229 -36.27 5.45 1.29
C ASP A 229 -36.50 5.40 -0.23
N SER A 230 -35.42 5.45 -1.01
CA SER A 230 -35.45 5.46 -2.49
C SER A 230 -36.17 4.28 -3.18
N GLN A 231 -36.46 3.20 -2.45
CA GLN A 231 -37.20 2.04 -2.94
C GLN A 231 -38.55 1.85 -2.27
N ASN A 232 -38.81 2.52 -1.14
CA ASN A 232 -40.01 2.39 -0.33
C ASN A 232 -40.70 3.76 -0.20
N TYR A 233 -41.71 4.00 -1.02
CA TYR A 233 -42.49 5.23 -0.97
C TYR A 233 -43.97 5.02 -1.36
N ILE A 234 -44.82 5.98 -0.99
CA ILE A 234 -46.24 6.02 -1.32
C ILE A 234 -46.58 7.41 -1.87
N LEU A 235 -47.25 7.49 -3.02
CA LEU A 235 -47.74 8.74 -3.61
C LEU A 235 -49.26 8.71 -3.69
N ILE A 236 -49.93 9.79 -3.26
CA ILE A 236 -51.39 9.80 -3.09
C ILE A 236 -51.98 11.10 -3.68
N ASN A 237 -53.00 10.95 -4.52
CA ASN A 237 -53.91 12.05 -4.92
C ASN A 237 -55.29 11.88 -4.29
N ASP A 238 -55.77 10.64 -4.25
CA ASP A 238 -56.97 10.17 -3.56
C ASP A 238 -56.88 8.65 -3.32
N SER A 239 -57.90 8.06 -2.70
CA SER A 239 -57.96 6.63 -2.39
C SER A 239 -57.98 5.69 -3.60
N LYS A 240 -58.30 6.19 -4.80
CA LYS A 240 -58.33 5.44 -6.07
C LYS A 240 -57.16 5.78 -6.98
N ASP A 241 -56.53 6.94 -6.79
CA ASP A 241 -55.35 7.39 -7.53
C ASP A 241 -54.12 7.49 -6.62
N PHE A 242 -53.42 6.37 -6.48
CA PHE A 242 -52.20 6.25 -5.68
C PHE A 242 -51.13 5.38 -6.35
N LYS A 243 -49.89 5.49 -5.87
CA LYS A 243 -48.77 4.62 -6.23
C LYS A 243 -48.05 4.17 -4.96
N ASN A 244 -48.24 2.92 -4.58
CA ASN A 244 -47.62 2.32 -3.40
C ASN A 244 -46.44 1.41 -3.81
N ARG A 245 -45.23 1.79 -3.40
CA ARG A 245 -43.98 1.02 -3.56
C ARG A 245 -43.42 0.57 -2.23
N ASN A 246 -44.10 0.84 -1.12
CA ASN A 246 -43.65 0.43 0.21
C ASN A 246 -43.78 -1.10 0.34
N ASN A 247 -42.67 -1.77 0.62
CA ASN A 247 -42.63 -3.24 0.65
C ASN A 247 -43.30 -3.87 1.89
N CYS A 248 -43.77 -3.06 2.84
CA CYS A 248 -44.48 -3.49 4.04
C CYS A 248 -45.99 -3.25 3.95
N LEU A 249 -46.44 -2.40 3.02
CA LEU A 249 -47.85 -1.96 2.93
C LEU A 249 -48.45 -2.15 1.54
N ASN A 250 -47.75 -2.79 0.61
CA ASN A 250 -48.26 -3.00 -0.74
C ASN A 250 -49.00 -4.33 -0.88
N LYS A 251 -49.79 -4.45 -1.95
CA LYS A 251 -50.51 -5.70 -2.26
C LYS A 251 -49.60 -6.94 -2.32
N SER A 252 -48.36 -6.80 -2.79
CA SER A 252 -47.46 -7.96 -2.91
C SER A 252 -47.03 -8.50 -1.55
N PHE A 253 -46.90 -7.61 -0.56
CA PHE A 253 -46.66 -7.97 0.84
C PHE A 253 -47.85 -8.72 1.43
N PHE A 254 -49.06 -8.14 1.36
CA PHE A 254 -50.27 -8.79 1.90
C PHE A 254 -50.59 -10.12 1.22
N TYR A 255 -50.38 -10.21 -0.10
CA TYR A 255 -50.53 -11.48 -0.81
C TYR A 255 -49.56 -12.53 -0.29
N ARG A 256 -48.30 -12.16 -0.03
CA ARG A 256 -47.30 -13.06 0.55
C ARG A 256 -47.65 -13.44 1.99
N GLU A 257 -48.24 -12.55 2.77
CA GLU A 257 -48.70 -12.90 4.12
C GLU A 257 -49.82 -13.93 4.11
N LEU A 258 -50.81 -13.75 3.23
CA LEU A 258 -51.97 -14.62 3.05
C LEU A 258 -51.58 -15.99 2.49
N THR A 259 -50.76 -16.02 1.44
CA THR A 259 -50.46 -17.27 0.69
C THR A 259 -49.12 -17.92 1.06
N LYS A 260 -48.27 -17.22 1.82
CA LYS A 260 -46.84 -17.56 2.03
C LYS A 260 -46.00 -17.63 0.76
N GLN A 261 -46.53 -17.21 -0.40
CA GLN A 261 -45.85 -17.23 -1.70
C GLN A 261 -45.69 -15.82 -2.29
N PRO A 262 -44.61 -15.53 -3.05
CA PRO A 262 -44.44 -14.24 -3.70
C PRO A 262 -45.37 -14.11 -4.91
N LEU A 263 -45.93 -12.92 -5.11
CA LEU A 263 -46.74 -12.61 -6.29
C LEU A 263 -45.85 -12.60 -7.56
N GLN A 264 -45.94 -13.65 -8.38
CA GLN A 264 -45.15 -13.74 -9.62
C GLN A 264 -45.69 -12.80 -10.70
N THR A 265 -44.88 -11.82 -11.10
CA THR A 265 -45.23 -10.85 -12.13
C THR A 265 -45.03 -11.44 -13.53
N GLY A 266 -45.97 -12.25 -14.02
CA GLY A 266 -45.89 -12.66 -15.43
C GLY A 266 -46.82 -13.76 -15.93
N THR A 267 -47.35 -14.63 -15.08
CA THR A 267 -48.21 -15.75 -15.49
C THR A 267 -49.44 -15.81 -14.60
N ASN A 268 -50.60 -15.37 -15.12
CA ASN A 268 -51.88 -15.39 -14.43
C ASN A 268 -52.35 -16.79 -14.01
N GLU A 269 -51.69 -17.84 -14.49
CA GLU A 269 -52.05 -19.26 -14.26
C GLU A 269 -51.73 -19.76 -12.84
N TYR A 270 -50.96 -19.02 -12.04
CA TYR A 270 -50.53 -19.43 -10.70
C TYR A 270 -50.87 -18.41 -9.60
N VAL A 271 -51.80 -17.47 -9.86
CA VAL A 271 -52.24 -16.48 -8.86
C VAL A 271 -53.53 -16.95 -8.22
N ASP A 272 -53.54 -17.06 -6.88
CA ASP A 272 -54.77 -17.22 -6.10
C ASP A 272 -55.55 -15.91 -6.15
N TRP A 273 -56.64 -15.90 -6.91
CA TRP A 273 -57.41 -14.70 -7.19
C TRP A 273 -58.15 -14.17 -5.95
N ASP A 274 -58.57 -15.03 -5.04
CA ASP A 274 -59.28 -14.60 -3.83
C ASP A 274 -58.30 -13.89 -2.89
N SER A 275 -57.14 -14.51 -2.64
CA SER A 275 -56.05 -13.90 -1.86
C SER A 275 -55.51 -12.61 -2.52
N TYR A 276 -55.50 -12.54 -3.85
CA TYR A 276 -55.09 -11.34 -4.58
C TYR A 276 -56.10 -10.19 -4.45
N CYS A 277 -57.40 -10.49 -4.52
CA CYS A 277 -58.46 -9.52 -4.30
C CYS A 277 -58.42 -9.00 -2.86
N GLU A 278 -58.32 -9.89 -1.87
CA GLU A 278 -58.22 -9.52 -0.46
C GLU A 278 -56.96 -8.66 -0.18
N ALA A 279 -55.80 -9.03 -0.74
CA ALA A 279 -54.58 -8.23 -0.63
C ALA A 279 -54.71 -6.84 -1.28
N SER A 280 -55.47 -6.74 -2.39
CA SER A 280 -55.76 -5.46 -3.05
C SER A 280 -56.69 -4.58 -2.22
N GLU A 281 -57.70 -5.17 -1.58
CA GLU A 281 -58.62 -4.48 -0.68
C GLU A 281 -57.92 -3.98 0.58
N LYS A 282 -57.00 -4.76 1.17
CA LYS A 282 -56.17 -4.33 2.31
C LYS A 282 -55.30 -3.13 1.95
N GLU A 283 -54.61 -3.17 0.80
CA GLU A 283 -53.83 -2.03 0.30
C GLU A 283 -54.71 -0.80 0.09
N ALA A 284 -55.88 -0.95 -0.56
CA ALA A 284 -56.81 0.16 -0.80
C ALA A 284 -57.35 0.77 0.51
N THR A 285 -57.64 -0.07 1.51
CA THR A 285 -58.11 0.37 2.83
C THR A 285 -57.06 1.23 3.53
N ILE A 286 -55.81 0.77 3.55
CA ILE A 286 -54.68 1.52 4.13
C ILE A 286 -54.48 2.87 3.43
N ILE A 287 -54.54 2.88 2.10
CA ILE A 287 -54.40 4.13 1.35
C ILE A 287 -55.59 5.06 1.59
N SER A 288 -56.80 4.53 1.76
CA SER A 288 -57.97 5.34 2.12
C SER A 288 -57.81 5.99 3.49
N ILE A 289 -57.31 5.25 4.49
CA ILE A 289 -57.02 5.78 5.83
C ILE A 289 -55.96 6.90 5.74
N LEU A 290 -54.87 6.66 5.00
CA LEU A 290 -53.81 7.67 4.78
C LEU A 290 -54.33 8.91 4.03
N ASN A 291 -55.16 8.72 3.00
CA ASN A 291 -55.74 9.81 2.22
C ASN A 291 -56.66 10.70 3.08
N ASN A 292 -57.58 10.09 3.82
CA ASN A 292 -58.54 10.82 4.65
C ASN A 292 -57.81 11.64 5.73
N TYR A 293 -56.74 11.10 6.31
CA TYR A 293 -56.01 11.80 7.36
C TYR A 293 -55.03 12.88 6.85
N LEU A 294 -54.38 12.66 5.71
CA LEU A 294 -53.33 13.57 5.21
C LEU A 294 -53.87 14.66 4.26
N LEU A 295 -55.02 14.47 3.61
CA LEU A 295 -55.51 15.35 2.54
C LEU A 295 -56.88 15.98 2.79
N GLU A 296 -57.70 15.42 3.66
CA GLU A 296 -59.02 15.94 3.98
C GLU A 296 -59.00 16.57 5.38
N ASP A 297 -58.78 17.89 5.48
CA ASP A 297 -59.07 18.69 6.68
C ASP A 297 -60.61 18.79 6.89
N GLY A 298 -61.27 17.65 7.13
CA GLY A 298 -62.69 17.55 7.43
C GLY A 298 -62.91 17.08 8.87
N PRO A 299 -63.84 17.67 9.63
CA PRO A 299 -64.09 17.27 11.02
C PRO A 299 -64.65 15.86 11.01
N LEU A 300 -63.97 14.93 11.70
CA LEU A 300 -64.53 13.64 12.01
C LEU A 300 -65.65 13.85 13.05
N ASN A 301 -66.86 14.16 12.57
CA ASN A 301 -68.09 14.07 13.36
C ASN A 301 -68.43 12.58 13.53
N GLY A 302 -67.69 11.90 14.40
CA GLY A 302 -67.94 10.53 14.84
C GLY A 302 -67.41 10.34 16.27
N ASP A 303 -68.05 9.46 17.05
CA ASP A 303 -67.74 9.22 18.47
C ASP A 303 -66.24 9.09 18.76
N ASP A 304 -65.77 9.66 19.87
CA ASP A 304 -64.36 9.75 20.32
C ASP A 304 -63.59 8.41 20.21
N LEU A 305 -64.26 7.28 20.42
CA LEU A 305 -63.69 5.92 20.31
C LEU A 305 -63.27 5.53 18.89
N SER A 306 -63.94 6.06 17.86
CA SER A 306 -63.62 5.79 16.45
C SER A 306 -62.41 6.58 15.96
N LEU A 307 -62.25 7.80 16.48
CA LEU A 307 -61.12 8.71 16.26
C LEU A 307 -59.83 8.18 16.88
N GLU A 308 -59.87 7.69 18.13
CA GLU A 308 -58.71 7.08 18.79
C GLU A 308 -58.23 5.83 18.06
N LYS A 309 -59.16 4.98 17.59
CA LYS A 309 -58.84 3.78 16.83
C LYS A 309 -58.21 4.12 15.48
N MET A 310 -58.75 5.09 14.74
CA MET A 310 -58.15 5.57 13.48
C MET A 310 -56.78 6.23 13.68
N HIS A 311 -56.57 6.99 14.75
CA HIS A 311 -55.27 7.57 15.08
C HIS A 311 -54.21 6.50 15.44
N LYS A 312 -54.64 5.43 16.12
CA LYS A 312 -53.78 4.30 16.43
C LYS A 312 -53.44 3.51 15.16
N ASP A 313 -54.45 3.18 14.35
CA ASP A 313 -54.25 2.48 13.08
C ASP A 313 -53.33 3.29 12.13
N LEU A 314 -53.45 4.63 12.11
CA LEU A 314 -52.53 5.50 11.37
C LEU A 314 -51.10 5.44 11.92
N LYS A 315 -50.92 5.52 13.25
CA LYS A 315 -49.59 5.43 13.86
C LYS A 315 -48.96 4.08 13.57
N ASP A 316 -49.73 3.00 13.66
CA ASP A 316 -49.28 1.64 13.37
C ASP A 316 -48.92 1.51 11.87
N ILE A 317 -49.74 2.04 10.95
CA ILE A 317 -49.45 2.06 9.51
C ILE A 317 -48.19 2.89 9.20
N LEU A 318 -48.02 4.08 9.80
CA LEU A 318 -46.84 4.90 9.60
C LEU A 318 -45.59 4.27 10.24
N SER A 319 -45.75 3.57 11.35
CA SER A 319 -44.71 2.76 12.01
C SER A 319 -44.27 1.58 11.14
N ASP A 320 -45.22 0.83 10.60
CA ASP A 320 -44.99 -0.26 9.66
C ASP A 320 -44.37 0.25 8.35
N ALA A 321 -44.74 1.45 7.92
CA ALA A 321 -44.07 2.16 6.83
C ALA A 321 -42.63 2.57 7.19
N GLY A 322 -42.24 2.53 8.46
CA GLY A 322 -40.93 2.92 8.99
C GLY A 322 -40.78 4.43 9.18
N ILE A 323 -41.87 5.15 9.45
CA ILE A 323 -42.01 6.61 9.50
C ILE A 323 -42.68 7.00 10.84
N ASP A 324 -42.09 6.53 11.95
CA ASP A 324 -42.62 6.73 13.31
C ASP A 324 -42.64 8.19 13.82
N ASP A 325 -41.97 9.12 13.14
CA ASP A 325 -41.57 10.42 13.70
C ASP A 325 -42.15 11.66 13.01
N VAL A 326 -43.19 11.53 12.17
CA VAL A 326 -43.67 12.68 11.37
C VAL A 326 -44.83 13.47 12.01
N ASN A 327 -45.34 13.05 13.18
CA ASN A 327 -46.41 13.77 13.89
C ASN A 327 -46.05 14.25 15.31
N SER A 328 -44.77 14.31 15.70
CA SER A 328 -44.44 15.26 16.77
C SER A 328 -44.52 16.65 16.14
N LYS A 329 -45.49 17.46 16.60
CA LYS A 329 -45.66 18.90 16.37
C LYS A 329 -44.40 19.54 15.79
N ILE A 330 -44.51 20.42 14.77
CA ILE A 330 -43.45 21.42 14.53
C ILE A 330 -43.18 22.03 15.91
N ARG A 331 -42.13 21.58 16.58
CA ARG A 331 -41.72 22.17 17.84
C ARG A 331 -41.38 23.60 17.41
N PRO A 332 -42.02 24.63 17.99
CA PRO A 332 -41.63 25.99 17.69
C PRO A 332 -40.12 26.06 17.81
N ARG A 333 -39.46 26.30 16.67
CA ARG A 333 -38.01 26.44 16.63
C ARG A 333 -37.74 27.81 17.19
N TYR A 334 -37.19 27.84 18.38
CA TYR A 334 -36.80 29.07 19.03
C TYR A 334 -35.38 29.41 18.59
N TYR A 335 -35.21 30.64 18.10
CA TYR A 335 -33.93 31.12 17.60
C TYR A 335 -33.28 31.99 18.68
N TYR A 336 -32.01 31.72 18.97
CA TYR A 336 -31.28 32.40 20.04
C TYR A 336 -29.92 32.88 19.57
N THR A 337 -29.52 34.06 20.01
CA THR A 337 -28.10 34.42 20.11
C THR A 337 -27.67 34.32 21.57
N PHE A 338 -26.44 33.86 21.81
CA PHE A 338 -25.90 33.76 23.16
C PHE A 338 -24.83 34.83 23.40
N SER A 339 -24.76 35.33 24.62
CA SER A 339 -23.72 36.27 25.04
C SER A 339 -23.37 36.03 26.51
N ILE A 340 -22.11 36.28 26.87
CA ILE A 340 -21.71 36.27 28.29
C ILE A 340 -22.26 37.53 28.95
N ASN A 341 -22.90 37.39 30.11
CA ASN A 341 -23.30 38.50 30.95
C ASN A 341 -22.09 39.01 31.74
N ASP A 342 -21.42 40.04 31.23
CA ASP A 342 -20.19 40.58 31.83
C ASP A 342 -20.40 41.13 33.26
N LYS A 343 -21.65 41.37 33.73
CA LYS A 343 -21.94 41.86 35.10
C LYS A 343 -22.00 40.75 36.15
N ASP A 344 -22.49 39.57 35.77
CA ASP A 344 -22.75 38.44 36.68
C ASP A 344 -21.83 37.24 36.35
N ASN A 345 -20.71 37.48 35.68
CA ASN A 345 -19.76 36.44 35.28
C ASN A 345 -18.68 36.24 36.35
N GLU A 346 -18.70 35.09 37.03
CA GLU A 346 -17.70 34.73 38.04
C GLU A 346 -16.37 34.22 37.43
N GLN A 347 -16.34 33.91 36.13
CA GLN A 347 -15.16 33.39 35.45
C GLN A 347 -14.12 34.47 35.11
N GLN A 348 -13.04 34.49 35.89
CA GLN A 348 -11.98 35.50 35.80
C GLN A 348 -10.95 35.25 34.69
N LYS A 349 -10.92 34.06 34.06
CA LYS A 349 -9.88 33.72 33.07
C LYS A 349 -10.26 34.15 31.65
N ASP A 350 -9.54 35.14 31.14
CA ASP A 350 -9.72 35.74 29.81
C ASP A 350 -9.73 34.76 28.64
N TYR A 351 -8.92 33.70 28.69
CA TYR A 351 -8.85 32.76 27.58
C TYR A 351 -10.11 31.89 27.47
N ILE A 352 -10.76 31.58 28.60
CA ILE A 352 -12.05 30.87 28.65
C ILE A 352 -13.17 31.79 28.15
N ASN A 353 -13.18 33.04 28.60
CA ASN A 353 -14.11 34.06 28.12
C ASN A 353 -13.99 34.29 26.60
N ARG A 354 -12.75 34.37 26.07
CA ARG A 354 -12.50 34.48 24.62
C ARG A 354 -12.95 33.25 23.84
N TYR A 355 -12.72 32.05 24.37
CA TYR A 355 -13.18 30.81 23.75
C TYR A 355 -14.70 30.77 23.64
N THR A 356 -15.41 31.06 24.74
CA THR A 356 -16.87 31.12 24.77
C THR A 356 -17.44 32.18 23.84
N LYS A 357 -16.89 33.41 23.86
CA LYS A 357 -17.31 34.48 22.93
C LYS A 357 -17.14 34.08 21.45
N ARG A 358 -16.05 33.37 21.11
CA ARG A 358 -15.81 32.87 19.74
C ARG A 358 -16.81 31.80 19.30
N ILE A 359 -17.27 30.95 20.22
CA ILE A 359 -18.29 29.94 19.88
C ILE A 359 -19.58 30.64 19.46
N PHE A 360 -20.03 31.66 20.21
CA PHE A 360 -21.30 32.34 19.96
C PHE A 360 -21.26 33.36 18.82
N GLN A 361 -20.08 33.87 18.49
CA GLN A 361 -19.92 34.96 17.54
C GLN A 361 -20.52 34.61 16.17
N ASN A 362 -21.38 35.50 15.66
CA ASN A 362 -22.00 35.36 14.34
C ASN A 362 -22.87 34.10 14.18
N PHE A 363 -23.40 33.52 15.26
CA PHE A 363 -24.31 32.39 15.18
C PHE A 363 -25.68 32.69 15.78
N VAL A 364 -26.72 32.23 15.10
CA VAL A 364 -28.07 32.06 15.63
C VAL A 364 -28.31 30.57 15.82
N TYR A 365 -28.63 30.16 17.05
CA TYR A 365 -28.86 28.77 17.39
C TYR A 365 -30.33 28.43 17.46
N ILE A 366 -30.67 27.23 17.00
CA ILE A 366 -32.03 26.71 17.03
C ILE A 366 -32.19 25.81 18.24
N SER A 367 -33.28 26.02 18.98
CA SER A 367 -33.73 25.15 20.05
C SER A 367 -35.18 24.71 19.81
N ASP A 368 -35.47 23.47 20.19
CA ASP A 368 -36.83 22.92 20.21
C ASP A 368 -37.66 23.38 21.41
N THR A 369 -37.01 23.97 22.42
CA THR A 369 -37.60 24.48 23.66
C THR A 369 -37.13 25.90 23.95
N LYS A 370 -37.92 26.70 24.67
CA LYS A 370 -37.47 28.01 25.14
C LYS A 370 -36.32 27.84 26.12
N LEU A 371 -35.21 28.51 25.86
CA LEU A 371 -34.03 28.53 26.71
C LEU A 371 -34.07 29.76 27.62
N SER A 372 -33.71 29.57 28.88
CA SER A 372 -33.47 30.64 29.85
C SER A 372 -31.99 30.99 29.93
N ASN A 373 -31.66 32.09 30.60
CA ASN A 373 -30.28 32.37 30.98
C ASN A 373 -29.79 31.27 31.92
N GLU A 374 -28.55 30.83 31.74
CA GLU A 374 -27.97 29.71 32.49
C GLU A 374 -26.51 29.99 32.86
N VAL A 375 -26.03 29.35 33.93
CA VAL A 375 -24.61 29.32 34.28
C VAL A 375 -24.00 28.04 33.72
N ASN A 376 -23.01 28.18 32.84
CA ASN A 376 -22.43 27.02 32.15
C ASN A 376 -21.38 26.26 32.99
N ILE A 377 -20.81 25.22 32.39
CA ILE A 377 -19.71 24.39 32.93
C ILE A 377 -18.48 25.17 33.44
N PHE A 378 -18.25 26.40 32.96
CA PHE A 378 -17.13 27.25 33.38
C PHE A 378 -17.53 28.36 34.35
N GLN A 379 -18.72 28.26 34.96
CA GLN A 379 -19.30 29.28 35.85
C GLN A 379 -19.50 30.63 35.13
N GLN A 380 -19.71 30.60 33.81
CA GLN A 380 -20.04 31.80 33.04
C GLN A 380 -21.56 31.96 32.98
N SER A 381 -22.04 33.15 33.34
CA SER A 381 -23.45 33.53 33.16
C SER A 381 -23.72 33.80 31.67
N ILE A 382 -24.52 32.94 31.04
CA ILE A 382 -24.85 33.00 29.61
C ILE A 382 -26.28 33.54 29.45
N ASN A 383 -26.41 34.66 28.73
CA ASN A 383 -27.69 35.21 28.34
C ASN A 383 -28.18 34.56 27.04
N ALA A 384 -29.42 34.07 27.04
CA ALA A 384 -30.12 33.53 25.88
C ALA A 384 -31.05 34.61 25.29
N ASN A 385 -30.60 35.29 24.24
CA ASN A 385 -31.37 36.36 23.59
C ASN A 385 -32.26 35.77 22.50
N TYR A 386 -33.56 35.69 22.76
CA TYR A 386 -34.55 35.16 21.82
C TYR A 386 -34.74 36.08 20.61
N ILE A 387 -34.90 35.49 19.42
CA ILE A 387 -35.20 36.17 18.16
C ILE A 387 -36.61 35.77 17.72
N ASP A 388 -37.51 36.76 17.70
CA ASP A 388 -38.92 36.56 17.34
C ASP A 388 -39.13 36.27 15.84
N ASN A 389 -38.36 36.94 14.97
CA ASN A 389 -38.45 36.78 13.50
C ASN A 389 -37.05 36.59 12.89
N ILE A 390 -36.75 35.35 12.50
CA ILE A 390 -35.43 34.96 11.98
C ILE A 390 -35.13 35.59 10.61
N ASP A 391 -36.11 35.67 9.72
CA ASP A 391 -35.91 36.17 8.36
C ASP A 391 -35.59 37.67 8.39
N GLU A 392 -36.29 38.43 9.25
CA GLU A 392 -36.00 39.84 9.48
C GLU A 392 -34.62 40.05 10.11
N PHE A 393 -34.26 39.26 11.12
CA PHE A 393 -32.96 39.34 11.79
C PHE A 393 -31.81 39.09 10.82
N LEU A 394 -31.87 38.01 10.02
CA LEU A 394 -30.83 37.67 9.05
C LEU A 394 -30.73 38.70 7.91
N SER A 395 -31.85 39.30 7.51
CA SER A 395 -31.84 40.40 6.51
C SER A 395 -31.09 41.64 7.01
N LYS A 396 -31.18 41.94 8.31
CA LYS A 396 -30.49 43.07 8.95
C LYS A 396 -29.05 42.74 9.38
N HIS A 397 -28.74 41.46 9.56
CA HIS A 397 -27.45 40.97 10.04
C HIS A 397 -26.90 39.84 9.15
N PRO A 398 -26.45 40.14 7.92
CA PRO A 398 -26.04 39.13 6.94
C PRO A 398 -24.83 38.30 7.35
N ASN A 399 -24.08 38.76 8.37
CA ASN A 399 -22.90 38.08 8.88
C ASN A 399 -23.24 36.93 9.85
N TYR A 400 -24.51 36.74 10.22
CA TYR A 400 -24.94 35.69 11.15
C TYR A 400 -25.31 34.40 10.40
N HIS A 401 -24.92 33.26 10.96
CA HIS A 401 -25.21 31.92 10.43
C HIS A 401 -26.14 31.15 11.35
N VAL A 402 -27.12 30.45 10.77
CA VAL A 402 -28.05 29.62 11.54
C VAL A 402 -27.43 28.24 11.80
N SER A 403 -27.32 27.88 13.08
CA SER A 403 -26.86 26.57 13.54
C SER A 403 -28.02 25.77 14.13
N HIS A 404 -28.22 24.56 13.62
CA HIS A 404 -29.17 23.59 14.17
C HIS A 404 -28.67 22.90 15.45
N ILE A 405 -27.44 23.20 15.88
CA ILE A 405 -26.78 22.53 16.99
C ILE A 405 -26.53 23.55 18.08
N LEU A 406 -27.21 23.39 19.22
CA LEU A 406 -26.92 24.16 20.42
C LEU A 406 -25.49 23.90 20.88
N PRO A 407 -24.67 24.92 21.12
CA PRO A 407 -23.26 24.73 21.43
C PRO A 407 -23.13 24.08 22.82
N PRO A 408 -22.36 23.00 22.99
CA PRO A 408 -22.28 22.28 24.28
C PRO A 408 -21.84 23.15 25.47
N ILE A 409 -21.19 24.28 25.18
CA ILE A 409 -20.70 25.22 26.19
C ILE A 409 -21.79 25.99 26.93
N ILE A 410 -23.07 25.91 26.51
CA ILE A 410 -24.17 26.50 27.30
C ILE A 410 -24.68 25.56 28.39
N SER A 411 -24.36 24.26 28.29
CA SER A 411 -24.85 23.25 29.24
C SER A 411 -24.23 23.44 30.63
N GLN A 412 -25.07 23.41 31.67
CA GLN A 412 -24.64 23.46 33.06
C GLN A 412 -23.92 22.17 33.48
N ILE A 413 -22.97 22.27 34.42
CA ILE A 413 -22.42 21.11 35.13
C ILE A 413 -23.18 20.92 36.45
N LYS A 414 -23.91 19.81 36.58
CA LYS A 414 -24.59 19.44 37.83
C LYS A 414 -23.59 18.76 38.77
N ASP A 415 -23.62 19.14 40.05
CA ASP A 415 -22.83 18.51 41.12
C ASP A 415 -21.30 18.55 40.90
N ASN A 416 -20.81 19.45 40.03
CA ASN A 416 -19.40 19.53 39.61
C ASN A 416 -18.84 18.21 39.00
N ASP A 417 -19.69 17.31 38.53
CA ASP A 417 -19.26 16.02 37.97
C ASP A 417 -19.14 16.06 36.43
N ILE A 418 -17.89 16.17 35.96
CA ILE A 418 -17.57 16.20 34.54
C ILE A 418 -17.93 14.90 33.81
N ASN A 419 -17.94 13.75 34.50
CA ASN A 419 -18.28 12.48 33.87
C ASN A 419 -19.79 12.39 33.65
N LYS A 420 -20.59 12.84 34.61
CA LYS A 420 -22.05 12.94 34.48
C LYS A 420 -22.43 13.91 33.37
N TRP A 421 -21.80 15.09 33.32
CA TRP A 421 -21.96 16.04 32.23
C TRP A 421 -21.61 15.42 30.86
N LEU A 422 -20.50 14.70 30.78
CA LEU A 422 -20.07 14.03 29.55
C LEU A 422 -21.05 12.93 29.12
N ILE A 423 -21.54 12.12 30.07
CA ILE A 423 -22.53 11.08 29.81
C ILE A 423 -23.84 11.72 29.33
N ASP A 424 -24.32 12.77 29.98
CA ASP A 424 -25.54 13.49 29.59
C ASP A 424 -25.42 14.07 28.17
N ILE A 425 -24.27 14.65 27.82
CA ILE A 425 -23.99 15.15 26.46
C ILE A 425 -23.99 14.00 25.45
N ILE A 426 -23.36 12.87 25.78
CA ILE A 426 -23.24 11.71 24.90
C ILE A 426 -24.60 11.03 24.71
N ASP A 427 -25.35 10.77 25.77
CA ASP A 427 -26.61 10.04 25.71
C ASP A 427 -27.67 10.84 24.94
N ASN A 428 -27.68 12.17 25.10
CA ASN A 428 -28.61 13.03 24.39
C ASN A 428 -28.21 13.32 22.93
N ARG A 429 -26.93 13.17 22.57
CA ARG A 429 -26.40 13.62 21.25
C ARG A 429 -25.48 12.61 20.58
N LYS A 430 -25.61 11.31 20.88
CA LYS A 430 -24.67 10.25 20.49
C LYS A 430 -24.43 10.17 18.99
N GLU A 431 -25.50 10.12 18.20
CA GLU A 431 -25.38 9.99 16.74
C GLU A 431 -24.89 11.29 16.10
N GLU A 432 -25.31 12.46 16.61
CA GLU A 432 -24.80 13.76 16.17
C GLU A 432 -23.30 13.92 16.43
N LEU A 433 -22.80 13.44 17.59
CA LEU A 433 -21.39 13.48 17.96
C LEU A 433 -20.51 12.57 17.09
N LYS A 434 -21.06 11.48 16.54
CA LYS A 434 -20.32 10.60 15.61
C LYS A 434 -20.16 11.23 14.24
N ASP A 435 -21.21 11.91 13.76
CA ASP A 435 -21.28 12.39 12.38
C ASP A 435 -20.90 13.87 12.23
N ASN A 436 -20.76 14.62 13.34
CA ASN A 436 -20.44 16.04 13.35
C ASN A 436 -19.11 16.34 14.06
N VAL A 437 -18.04 16.49 13.27
CA VAL A 437 -16.68 16.80 13.72
C VAL A 437 -16.63 18.09 14.55
N PHE A 438 -17.40 19.13 14.17
CA PHE A 438 -17.41 20.40 14.91
C PHE A 438 -17.99 20.24 16.32
N LEU A 439 -19.07 19.45 16.46
CA LEU A 439 -19.68 19.15 17.76
C LEU A 439 -18.74 18.31 18.63
N TYR A 440 -18.11 17.28 18.05
CA TYR A 440 -17.09 16.46 18.72
C TYR A 440 -15.91 17.32 19.21
N ASP A 441 -15.34 18.15 18.34
CA ASP A 441 -14.21 19.03 18.68
C ASP A 441 -14.59 20.07 19.73
N SER A 442 -15.82 20.58 19.70
CA SER A 442 -16.33 21.51 20.72
C SER A 442 -16.39 20.85 22.10
N VAL A 443 -16.93 19.63 22.19
CA VAL A 443 -16.95 18.86 23.46
C VAL A 443 -15.53 18.52 23.91
N ALA A 444 -14.68 18.06 22.99
CA ALA A 444 -13.29 17.72 23.29
C ALA A 444 -12.49 18.93 23.82
N ASN A 445 -12.70 20.12 23.25
CA ASN A 445 -12.04 21.34 23.70
C ASN A 445 -12.60 21.84 25.05
N ILE A 446 -13.90 21.70 25.30
CA ILE A 446 -14.48 21.98 26.63
C ILE A 446 -13.86 21.04 27.68
N LEU A 447 -13.76 19.74 27.40
CA LEU A 447 -13.12 18.77 28.31
C LEU A 447 -11.65 19.11 28.55
N LYS A 448 -10.90 19.51 27.51
CA LYS A 448 -9.49 19.92 27.66
C LYS A 448 -9.33 21.16 28.53
N ILE A 449 -10.15 22.18 28.31
CA ILE A 449 -10.12 23.41 29.11
C ILE A 449 -10.51 23.08 30.55
N TRP A 450 -11.59 22.34 30.75
CA TRP A 450 -12.03 21.93 32.10
C TRP A 450 -10.97 21.10 32.83
N SER A 451 -10.35 20.13 32.14
CA SER A 451 -9.24 19.32 32.66
C SER A 451 -8.04 20.16 33.07
N ALA A 452 -7.64 21.13 32.25
CA ALA A 452 -6.54 22.04 32.56
C ALA A 452 -6.85 22.90 33.79
N GLU A 453 -8.10 23.34 33.94
CA GLU A 453 -8.55 24.15 35.07
C GLU A 453 -8.64 23.38 36.39
N HIS A 454 -8.85 22.07 36.33
CA HIS A 454 -9.02 21.19 37.49
C HIS A 454 -7.83 20.24 37.72
N ASN A 455 -6.70 20.45 37.02
CA ASN A 455 -5.50 19.60 37.08
C ASN A 455 -5.77 18.10 36.82
N VAL A 456 -6.71 17.79 35.92
CA VAL A 456 -7.05 16.42 35.50
C VAL A 456 -6.40 16.13 34.15
N ASP A 457 -5.95 14.89 33.91
CA ASP A 457 -5.41 14.50 32.59
C ASP A 457 -6.52 14.55 31.51
N PRO A 458 -6.43 15.46 30.53
CA PRO A 458 -7.43 15.59 29.48
C PRO A 458 -7.56 14.32 28.63
N ASN A 459 -6.50 13.51 28.53
CA ASN A 459 -6.53 12.28 27.75
C ASN A 459 -7.50 11.24 28.33
N ASN A 460 -7.73 11.25 29.65
CA ASN A 460 -8.65 10.30 30.27
C ASN A 460 -10.11 10.61 29.92
N LEU A 461 -10.50 11.89 29.94
CA LEU A 461 -11.84 12.32 29.54
C LEU A 461 -12.06 12.19 28.03
N LEU A 462 -11.05 12.49 27.22
CA LEU A 462 -11.11 12.31 25.76
C LEU A 462 -11.18 10.82 25.37
N LYS A 463 -10.46 9.94 26.07
CA LYS A 463 -10.58 8.48 25.90
C LYS A 463 -11.98 8.00 26.25
N LYS A 464 -12.62 8.53 27.30
CA LYS A 464 -14.01 8.20 27.63
C LYS A 464 -15.00 8.66 26.57
N LEU A 465 -14.89 9.91 26.09
CA LEU A 465 -15.69 10.44 24.99
C LEU A 465 -15.55 9.54 23.74
N HIS A 466 -14.31 9.18 23.40
CA HIS A 466 -14.03 8.32 22.25
C HIS A 466 -14.52 6.86 22.47
N SER A 467 -14.31 6.28 23.65
CA SER A 467 -14.75 4.91 23.94
C SER A 467 -16.27 4.81 23.92
N TYR A 468 -17.01 5.78 24.48
CA TYR A 468 -18.48 5.74 24.52
C TYR A 468 -19.13 5.91 23.13
N LEU A 469 -18.59 6.78 22.28
CA LEU A 469 -19.11 7.01 20.93
C LEU A 469 -18.84 5.83 20.00
N PHE A 470 -17.69 5.16 20.14
CA PHE A 470 -17.23 4.14 19.19
C PHE A 470 -17.19 2.70 19.76
N HIS A 471 -17.70 2.47 20.97
CA HIS A 471 -17.65 1.16 21.66
C HIS A 471 -18.34 0.01 20.90
N ASN A 472 -19.42 0.30 20.16
CA ASN A 472 -20.16 -0.72 19.40
C ASN A 472 -19.48 -1.11 18.07
N ASP A 473 -18.54 -0.31 17.57
CA ASP A 473 -17.79 -0.63 16.35
C ASP A 473 -16.40 -1.20 16.66
N LEU A 474 -15.79 -0.85 17.81
CA LEU A 474 -14.57 -1.52 18.30
C LEU A 474 -14.77 -3.03 18.48
N ASN A 475 -15.95 -3.50 18.91
CA ASN A 475 -16.24 -4.95 18.99
C ASN A 475 -16.50 -5.62 17.62
N LYS A 476 -16.75 -4.84 16.56
CA LYS A 476 -16.86 -5.34 15.18
C LYS A 476 -15.53 -5.32 14.43
N LEU A 477 -14.54 -4.57 14.93
CA LEU A 477 -13.18 -4.58 14.39
C LEU A 477 -12.53 -5.93 14.64
N THR A 478 -11.91 -6.47 13.58
CA THR A 478 -11.08 -7.67 13.71
C THR A 478 -9.93 -7.39 14.68
N ILE A 479 -9.35 -8.42 15.29
CA ILE A 479 -8.14 -8.25 16.14
C ILE A 479 -7.05 -7.51 15.33
N ALA A 480 -6.97 -7.71 14.01
CA ALA A 480 -6.05 -6.99 13.13
C ALA A 480 -6.32 -5.48 13.04
N ASP A 481 -7.58 -5.07 12.95
CA ASP A 481 -7.94 -3.65 12.94
C ASP A 481 -7.64 -2.99 14.30
N LYS A 482 -7.87 -3.71 15.41
CA LYS A 482 -7.52 -3.25 16.76
C LYS A 482 -6.02 -3.11 16.96
N VAL A 483 -5.27 -4.09 16.48
CA VAL A 483 -3.80 -4.10 16.54
C VAL A 483 -3.24 -2.98 15.67
N TYR A 484 -3.69 -2.81 14.42
CA TYR A 484 -3.23 -1.72 13.55
C TYR A 484 -3.56 -0.31 14.07
N ALA A 485 -4.72 -0.16 14.72
CA ALA A 485 -5.12 1.12 15.31
C ALA A 485 -4.45 1.40 16.66
N ASP A 486 -3.70 0.45 17.22
CA ASP A 486 -2.97 0.66 18.47
C ASP A 486 -1.83 1.67 18.22
N PRO A 487 -1.74 2.79 18.97
CA PRO A 487 -0.73 3.83 18.78
C PRO A 487 0.71 3.37 19.07
N ALA A 488 0.87 2.18 19.65
CA ALA A 488 2.15 1.50 19.78
C ALA A 488 2.55 0.77 18.48
N THR A 489 1.69 0.61 17.49
CA THR A 489 1.97 -0.22 16.31
C THR A 489 2.16 0.57 15.03
N LEU A 490 2.79 -0.09 14.06
CA LEU A 490 3.05 0.40 12.71
C LEU A 490 3.08 -0.80 11.76
N TYR A 491 2.48 -0.71 10.58
CA TYR A 491 2.57 -1.76 9.57
C TYR A 491 3.38 -1.26 8.37
N VAL A 492 4.58 -1.80 8.18
CA VAL A 492 5.52 -1.39 7.14
C VAL A 492 6.01 -2.61 6.39
N ASP A 493 6.05 -2.52 5.06
CA ASP A 493 6.60 -3.57 4.17
C ASP A 493 6.08 -4.99 4.49
N GLU A 494 4.79 -5.12 4.73
CA GLU A 494 4.12 -6.40 5.07
C GLU A 494 4.46 -6.96 6.46
N GLN A 495 5.03 -6.15 7.34
CA GLN A 495 5.39 -6.54 8.71
C GLN A 495 4.79 -5.60 9.75
N LEU A 496 4.25 -6.18 10.82
CA LEU A 496 3.76 -5.45 11.99
C LEU A 496 4.92 -5.15 12.93
N MET A 497 5.08 -3.89 13.29
CA MET A 497 6.02 -3.40 14.28
C MET A 497 5.24 -2.81 15.47
N ALA A 498 5.79 -2.89 16.68
CA ALA A 498 5.26 -2.36 17.92
C ALA A 498 6.34 -1.57 18.67
N LYS A 499 5.98 -0.55 19.44
CA LYS A 499 6.91 0.24 20.25
C LYS A 499 7.42 -0.59 21.42
N ASP A 500 8.74 -0.63 21.59
CA ASP A 500 9.39 -1.13 22.80
C ASP A 500 9.38 -0.09 23.95
N SER A 501 10.05 -0.43 25.06
CA SER A 501 10.25 0.43 26.23
C SER A 501 10.96 1.75 25.92
N HIS A 502 11.70 1.84 24.82
CA HIS A 502 12.47 3.00 24.39
C HIS A 502 11.72 3.86 23.37
N ASN A 503 10.43 3.59 23.12
CA ASN A 503 9.60 4.22 22.09
C ASN A 503 10.10 4.03 20.66
N VAL A 504 10.86 2.95 20.40
CA VAL A 504 11.32 2.57 19.07
C VAL A 504 10.39 1.48 18.52
N TYR A 505 9.97 1.61 17.26
CA TYR A 505 9.17 0.58 16.60
C TYR A 505 10.05 -0.65 16.30
N THR A 506 9.76 -1.76 16.97
CA THR A 506 10.42 -3.06 16.82
C THR A 506 9.47 -4.13 16.24
N ASP A 507 9.97 -5.18 15.59
CA ASP A 507 9.19 -6.35 15.18
C ASP A 507 9.44 -7.56 16.08
N GLU A 508 10.09 -7.33 17.22
CA GLU A 508 10.45 -8.38 18.13
C GLU A 508 9.19 -9.13 18.57
N PRO A 509 9.17 -10.47 18.46
CA PRO A 509 7.97 -11.25 18.75
C PRO A 509 7.39 -10.97 20.14
N ALA A 510 8.23 -10.78 21.16
CA ALA A 510 7.76 -10.49 22.51
C ALA A 510 6.99 -9.16 22.58
N VAL A 511 7.55 -8.10 22.01
CA VAL A 511 6.96 -6.75 22.02
C VAL A 511 5.69 -6.70 21.15
N VAL A 512 5.72 -7.32 19.98
CA VAL A 512 4.55 -7.40 19.09
C VAL A 512 3.44 -8.26 19.71
N ASN A 513 3.78 -9.39 20.32
CA ASN A 513 2.82 -10.25 20.99
C ASN A 513 2.18 -9.54 22.19
N ASN A 514 2.93 -8.76 22.97
CA ASN A 514 2.34 -7.98 24.07
C ASN A 514 1.22 -7.04 23.59
N VAL A 515 1.36 -6.43 22.41
CA VAL A 515 0.30 -5.59 21.84
C VAL A 515 -0.85 -6.43 21.27
N ILE A 516 -0.58 -7.57 20.65
CA ILE A 516 -1.63 -8.47 20.17
C ILE A 516 -2.43 -9.05 21.34
N ASP A 517 -1.75 -9.47 22.40
CA ASP A 517 -2.31 -10.13 23.58
C ASP A 517 -3.22 -9.17 24.37
N LYS A 518 -2.99 -7.86 24.29
CA LYS A 518 -3.91 -6.82 24.79
C LYS A 518 -5.32 -6.92 24.22
N TYR A 519 -5.46 -7.50 23.01
CA TYR A 519 -6.72 -7.59 22.28
C TYR A 519 -7.24 -9.03 22.13
N ILE A 520 -6.56 -10.01 22.74
CA ILE A 520 -7.00 -11.41 22.83
C ILE A 520 -7.64 -11.64 24.21
N ASP A 521 -8.86 -12.18 24.25
CA ASP A 521 -9.55 -12.47 25.52
C ASP A 521 -8.94 -13.69 26.25
N ARG A 522 -9.00 -13.66 27.59
CA ARG A 522 -8.43 -14.66 28.52
C ARG A 522 -9.06 -16.06 28.37
N SER A 523 -10.25 -16.16 27.78
CA SER A 523 -10.97 -17.42 27.54
C SER A 523 -10.37 -18.29 26.41
N GLY A 524 -9.42 -17.77 25.61
CA GLY A 524 -8.98 -18.36 24.34
C GLY A 524 -7.51 -18.82 24.25
N MET A 525 -6.89 -19.30 25.34
CA MET A 525 -5.47 -19.71 25.32
C MET A 525 -5.15 -20.85 24.30
N ASN A 526 -6.12 -21.71 23.95
CA ASN A 526 -5.95 -22.72 22.89
C ASN A 526 -6.17 -22.18 21.46
N TYR A 527 -6.61 -20.92 21.32
CA TYR A 527 -6.88 -20.24 20.04
C TYR A 527 -5.75 -19.27 19.64
N ILE A 528 -4.69 -19.17 20.45
CA ILE A 528 -3.61 -18.17 20.36
C ILE A 528 -2.88 -18.24 19.01
N ASP A 529 -2.48 -19.44 18.55
CA ASP A 529 -1.74 -19.56 17.28
C ASP A 529 -2.61 -19.25 16.05
N LYS A 530 -3.89 -19.64 16.05
CA LYS A 530 -4.82 -19.32 14.96
C LYS A 530 -5.12 -17.82 14.88
N ASN A 531 -5.33 -17.16 16.01
CA ASN A 531 -5.62 -15.72 16.03
C ASN A 531 -4.40 -14.88 15.66
N ARG A 532 -3.20 -15.20 16.13
CA ARG A 532 -1.96 -14.51 15.72
C ARG A 532 -1.70 -14.65 14.22
N ASN A 533 -1.86 -15.86 13.66
CA ASN A 533 -1.77 -16.11 12.22
C ASN A 533 -2.85 -15.36 11.41
N ASN A 534 -4.09 -15.32 11.92
CA ASN A 534 -5.19 -14.59 11.30
C ASN A 534 -4.96 -13.07 11.32
N VAL A 535 -4.44 -12.52 12.42
CA VAL A 535 -4.09 -11.09 12.52
C VAL A 535 -3.03 -10.72 11.50
N HIS A 536 -1.93 -11.48 11.42
CA HIS A 536 -0.87 -11.22 10.43
C HIS A 536 -1.35 -11.36 8.98
N SER A 537 -2.14 -12.38 8.67
CA SER A 537 -2.70 -12.56 7.31
C SER A 537 -3.68 -11.44 6.92
N LEU A 538 -4.47 -10.94 7.86
CA LEU A 538 -5.38 -9.81 7.64
C LEU A 538 -4.62 -8.49 7.46
N LEU A 539 -3.51 -8.28 8.17
CA LEU A 539 -2.67 -7.09 8.03
C LEU A 539 -1.95 -7.00 6.66
N LYS A 540 -1.72 -8.14 5.97
CA LYS A 540 -1.18 -8.15 4.60
C LYS A 540 -2.12 -7.57 3.55
N ASN A 541 -3.37 -7.30 3.91
CA ASN A 541 -4.32 -6.61 3.06
C ASN A 541 -3.78 -5.23 2.68
N SER A 542 -3.94 -4.84 1.41
CA SER A 542 -3.48 -3.54 0.88
C SER A 542 -3.98 -2.33 1.67
N LYS A 543 -5.06 -2.47 2.45
CA LYS A 543 -5.61 -1.46 3.35
C LYS A 543 -4.59 -0.91 4.37
N TYR A 544 -3.57 -1.68 4.76
CA TYR A 544 -2.66 -1.32 5.86
C TYR A 544 -1.25 -0.92 5.40
N LYS A 545 -0.99 -0.87 4.09
CA LYS A 545 0.35 -0.67 3.49
C LYS A 545 0.66 0.80 3.24
N ASN A 546 0.86 1.65 4.24
CA ASN A 546 1.33 3.02 4.00
C ASN A 546 2.05 3.62 5.20
N ASP A 547 3.31 3.25 5.40
CA ASP A 547 4.32 4.16 5.93
C ASP A 547 5.69 3.76 5.38
N LYS A 548 6.41 4.72 4.78
CA LYS A 548 7.80 4.51 4.34
C LYS A 548 8.72 4.85 5.50
N LEU A 549 9.72 3.99 5.76
CA LEU A 549 10.77 4.26 6.73
C LEU A 549 11.77 5.29 6.19
N ASP A 550 12.27 6.14 7.07
CA ASP A 550 13.37 7.06 6.78
C ASP A 550 14.69 6.29 6.61
N ASN A 551 15.65 6.86 5.88
CA ASN A 551 16.99 6.29 5.70
C ASN A 551 17.95 6.94 6.71
N GLY A 552 18.46 6.21 7.72
CA GLY A 552 19.50 6.74 8.62
C GLY A 552 19.94 5.83 9.77
N PHE A 553 21.10 6.13 10.37
CA PHE A 553 21.60 5.49 11.60
C PHE A 553 21.21 6.34 12.81
N LYS A 554 20.71 5.71 13.86
CA LYS A 554 20.35 6.41 15.10
C LYS A 554 21.42 6.14 16.14
N SER A 555 22.05 7.18 16.67
CA SER A 555 22.74 7.07 17.95
C SER A 555 21.80 7.54 19.07
N ASP A 556 21.99 7.01 20.29
CA ASP A 556 21.25 7.43 21.49
C ASP A 556 21.45 8.93 21.83
N HIS A 557 22.44 9.56 21.21
CA HIS A 557 22.77 10.97 21.42
C HIS A 557 22.43 11.88 20.22
N GLN A 558 22.31 11.35 18.99
CA GLN A 558 21.99 12.12 17.77
C GLN A 558 21.65 11.22 16.57
N ALA A 559 20.79 11.68 15.67
CA ALA A 559 20.53 11.00 14.40
C ALA A 559 21.58 11.44 13.36
N ILE A 560 22.33 10.49 12.80
CA ILE A 560 23.40 10.77 11.83
C ILE A 560 23.01 10.14 10.48
N TRP A 561 22.95 10.95 9.43
CA TRP A 561 22.77 10.46 8.06
C TRP A 561 23.62 11.26 7.07
N LEU A 562 23.83 10.66 5.90
CA LEU A 562 24.48 11.30 4.76
C LEU A 562 23.39 11.78 3.81
N ASP A 563 23.45 13.05 3.41
CA ASP A 563 22.56 13.56 2.36
C ASP A 563 23.04 13.13 0.96
N GLU A 564 22.26 13.44 -0.07
CA GLU A 564 22.55 13.08 -1.46
C GLU A 564 23.89 13.65 -1.98
N LYS A 565 24.46 14.65 -1.30
CA LYS A 565 25.77 15.25 -1.60
C LYS A 565 26.91 14.63 -0.81
N GLY A 566 26.62 13.64 0.04
CA GLY A 566 27.57 13.03 0.95
C GLY A 566 28.01 13.97 2.08
N GLU A 567 27.21 14.96 2.44
CA GLU A 567 27.42 15.77 3.64
C GLU A 567 26.82 15.06 4.86
N ILE A 568 27.57 15.03 5.96
CA ILE A 568 27.14 14.44 7.22
C ILE A 568 26.19 15.41 7.91
N ARG A 569 24.96 14.98 8.18
CA ARG A 569 23.95 15.75 8.91
C ARG A 569 23.67 15.09 10.26
N THR A 570 23.54 15.90 11.31
CA THR A 570 23.35 15.43 12.71
C THR A 570 21.98 15.81 13.30
N THR A 571 21.10 16.46 12.53
CA THR A 571 19.83 17.01 13.02
C THR A 571 18.64 16.69 12.11
N SER A 572 18.14 15.44 12.15
CA SER A 572 17.04 15.01 11.28
C SER A 572 15.72 15.56 11.82
N PRO A 573 14.82 16.07 10.96
CA PRO A 573 13.46 16.43 11.38
C PRO A 573 12.65 15.24 11.93
N LEU A 574 13.10 13.99 11.74
CA LEU A 574 12.35 12.76 12.05
C LEU A 574 13.08 11.87 13.05
N LYS A 575 13.41 12.43 14.21
CA LYS A 575 14.24 11.86 15.30
C LYS A 575 13.86 10.44 15.82
N ARG A 576 12.83 9.73 15.33
CA ARG A 576 12.23 8.55 16.00
C ARG A 576 11.89 7.30 15.17
N LYS A 577 12.15 7.18 13.87
CA LYS A 577 11.72 5.98 13.09
C LYS A 577 12.92 5.18 12.50
N LEU A 578 13.18 3.95 13.00
CA LEU A 578 14.14 2.90 12.55
C LEU A 578 14.78 2.12 13.73
N LYS A 579 15.18 0.86 13.50
CA LYS A 579 15.73 -0.14 14.44
C LYS A 579 17.25 -0.20 14.58
N ASN A 580 17.99 0.68 13.92
CA ASN A 580 19.46 0.57 13.87
C ASN A 580 20.06 1.56 14.87
N HIS A 581 20.47 1.02 16.02
CA HIS A 581 21.16 1.75 17.07
C HIS A 581 22.67 1.84 16.76
N VAL A 582 23.26 2.96 17.18
CA VAL A 582 24.70 3.22 17.15
C VAL A 582 25.09 3.68 18.54
N ASN A 583 25.79 2.82 19.27
CA ASN A 583 26.08 3.03 20.69
C ASN A 583 27.22 4.02 20.93
N VAL A 584 27.77 4.61 19.85
CA VAL A 584 28.86 5.58 19.89
C VAL A 584 28.49 6.90 19.24
N ASN A 585 29.16 7.96 19.69
CA ASN A 585 29.00 9.28 19.12
C ASN A 585 29.80 9.41 17.82
N PHE A 586 29.27 10.14 16.85
CA PHE A 586 30.08 10.61 15.74
C PHE A 586 31.00 11.74 16.21
N ILE A 587 32.30 11.53 16.07
CA ILE A 587 33.35 12.51 16.33
C ILE A 587 34.17 12.68 15.05
N ASN A 588 34.30 13.90 14.56
CA ASN A 588 35.11 14.17 13.37
C ASN A 588 36.60 14.31 13.76
N PHE A 589 37.34 13.21 13.69
CA PHE A 589 38.77 13.18 14.03
C PHE A 589 39.62 14.09 13.14
N ASP A 590 39.23 14.36 11.89
CA ASP A 590 40.01 15.23 10.99
C ASP A 590 39.97 16.71 11.44
N ASN A 591 38.93 17.10 12.18
CA ASN A 591 38.74 18.49 12.66
C ASN A 591 39.39 18.74 14.03
N ASP A 592 39.89 17.70 14.71
CA ASP A 592 40.56 17.81 16.01
C ASP A 592 41.97 17.19 15.93
N PRO A 593 43.02 18.02 15.84
CA PRO A 593 44.41 17.55 15.76
C PRO A 593 44.82 16.64 16.93
N LYS A 594 44.25 16.83 18.12
CA LYS A 594 44.56 15.99 19.29
C LYS A 594 43.98 14.58 19.11
N LEU A 595 42.77 14.48 18.57
CA LEU A 595 42.12 13.21 18.29
C LEU A 595 42.76 12.47 17.11
N ALA A 596 43.09 13.15 16.02
CA ALA A 596 43.81 12.54 14.89
C ALA A 596 45.18 11.94 15.31
N SER A 597 45.80 12.52 16.33
CA SER A 597 47.09 12.05 16.86
C SER A 597 46.98 10.91 17.87
N CYS A 598 45.77 10.55 18.33
CA CYS A 598 45.58 9.63 19.44
C CYS A 598 46.06 8.20 19.11
N PRO A 599 46.59 7.46 20.11
CA PRO A 599 47.05 6.09 19.91
C PRO A 599 45.95 5.17 19.37
N GLU A 600 44.71 5.33 19.83
CA GLU A 600 43.56 4.48 19.51
C GLU A 600 43.21 4.56 18.03
N TYR A 601 43.15 5.77 17.45
CA TYR A 601 42.88 5.97 16.02
C TYR A 601 43.95 5.30 15.14
N LYS A 602 45.23 5.45 15.51
CA LYS A 602 46.35 4.79 14.81
C LYS A 602 46.32 3.28 14.95
N GLN A 603 45.94 2.75 16.11
CA GLN A 603 45.81 1.32 16.35
C GLN A 603 44.69 0.71 15.50
N VAL A 604 43.53 1.38 15.39
CA VAL A 604 42.43 0.95 14.52
C VAL A 604 42.89 0.92 13.05
N LEU A 605 43.57 1.96 12.57
CA LEU A 605 44.09 1.96 11.19
C LEU A 605 45.11 0.83 10.94
N LYS A 606 45.98 0.52 11.92
CA LYS A 606 46.90 -0.62 11.81
C LYS A 606 46.19 -1.97 11.78
N LEU A 607 45.10 -2.12 12.54
CA LEU A 607 44.26 -3.32 12.47
C LEU A 607 43.66 -3.49 11.06
N LEU A 608 43.08 -2.42 10.51
CA LEU A 608 42.51 -2.43 9.16
C LEU A 608 43.57 -2.68 8.08
N ASP A 609 44.77 -2.09 8.20
CA ASP A 609 45.88 -2.35 7.29
C ASP A 609 46.33 -3.81 7.32
N ASN A 610 46.45 -4.38 8.53
CA ASN A 610 46.82 -5.78 8.67
C ASN A 610 45.80 -6.70 8.01
N LEU A 611 44.51 -6.51 8.28
CA LEU A 611 43.43 -7.36 7.73
C LEU A 611 43.27 -7.19 6.22
N SER A 612 43.55 -6.01 5.68
CA SER A 612 43.43 -5.71 4.25
C SER A 612 44.55 -6.27 3.38
N GLY A 613 45.67 -6.72 3.97
CA GLY A 613 46.83 -7.14 3.19
C GLY A 613 47.62 -6.01 2.53
N GLY A 614 47.34 -4.75 2.89
CA GLY A 614 47.96 -3.55 2.32
C GLY A 614 47.01 -2.70 1.48
N ASN A 615 45.77 -3.15 1.28
CA ASN A 615 44.71 -2.44 0.55
C ASN A 615 43.73 -1.76 1.52
N VAL A 616 44.27 -0.92 2.41
CA VAL A 616 43.52 -0.33 3.54
C VAL A 616 42.36 0.52 3.05
N GLU A 617 42.56 1.23 1.94
CA GLU A 617 41.57 2.14 1.36
C GLU A 617 40.34 1.36 0.88
N GLU A 618 40.53 0.28 0.10
CA GLU A 618 39.47 -0.61 -0.36
C GLU A 618 38.76 -1.30 0.81
N PHE A 619 39.50 -1.68 1.85
CA PHE A 619 38.91 -2.26 3.07
C PHE A 619 38.05 -1.23 3.82
N CYS A 620 38.48 0.03 3.89
CA CYS A 620 37.70 1.11 4.47
C CYS A 620 36.48 1.46 3.62
N TYR A 621 36.58 1.39 2.29
CA TYR A 621 35.40 1.49 1.41
C TYR A 621 34.42 0.34 1.64
N MET A 622 34.88 -0.90 1.84
CA MET A 622 34.01 -2.02 2.19
C MET A 622 33.21 -1.73 3.47
N LEU A 623 33.88 -1.24 4.51
CA LEU A 623 33.21 -0.83 5.75
C LEU A 623 32.31 0.41 5.54
N GLY A 624 32.69 1.33 4.66
CA GLY A 624 31.88 2.50 4.28
C GLY A 624 30.57 2.14 3.55
N LEU A 625 30.38 0.89 3.11
CA LEU A 625 29.12 0.43 2.53
C LEU A 625 28.03 0.21 3.58
N ILE A 626 28.40 0.02 4.85
CA ILE A 626 27.47 -0.20 5.98
C ILE A 626 26.41 0.90 6.02
N PRO A 627 26.77 2.20 5.99
CA PRO A 627 25.76 3.24 5.98
C PRO A 627 25.04 3.48 4.66
N LEU A 628 25.46 2.81 3.58
CA LEU A 628 24.99 3.05 2.22
C LEU A 628 24.10 1.94 1.66
N LEU A 629 23.72 0.95 2.47
CA LEU A 629 22.99 -0.25 2.03
C LEU A 629 21.70 0.08 1.25
N ASN A 630 21.01 1.17 1.62
CA ASN A 630 19.76 1.61 0.98
C ASN A 630 19.96 2.53 -0.24
N THR A 631 21.18 2.98 -0.52
CA THR A 631 21.47 3.89 -1.65
C THR A 631 21.50 3.18 -3.00
N GLY A 632 21.43 1.84 -3.00
CA GLY A 632 21.57 1.02 -4.20
C GLY A 632 23.02 0.81 -4.65
N ILE A 633 24.01 1.41 -3.97
CA ILE A 633 25.43 1.25 -4.30
C ILE A 633 25.87 -0.23 -4.32
N MET A 634 25.34 -1.04 -3.41
CA MET A 634 25.63 -2.49 -3.41
C MET A 634 25.13 -3.20 -4.67
N ARG A 635 23.99 -2.78 -5.23
CA ARG A 635 23.46 -3.31 -6.50
C ARG A 635 24.30 -2.90 -7.70
N LEU A 636 25.02 -1.79 -7.59
CA LEU A 636 25.95 -1.29 -8.59
C LEU A 636 27.26 -2.09 -8.58
N LEU A 637 27.81 -2.33 -7.39
CA LEU A 637 29.07 -3.06 -7.18
C LEU A 637 28.93 -4.56 -7.44
N ARG A 638 27.81 -5.15 -7.00
CA ARG A 638 27.49 -6.59 -7.13
C ARG A 638 28.64 -7.48 -6.66
N CYS A 639 29.22 -7.18 -5.50
CA CYS A 639 30.30 -7.95 -4.91
C CYS A 639 29.97 -8.42 -3.48
N TRP A 640 30.63 -9.48 -3.05
CA TRP A 640 30.66 -9.96 -1.67
C TRP A 640 32.11 -10.17 -1.24
N PHE A 641 32.38 -10.10 0.06
CA PHE A 641 33.73 -9.96 0.59
C PHE A 641 34.19 -11.18 1.38
N VAL A 642 35.48 -11.50 1.27
CA VAL A 642 36.14 -12.54 2.06
C VAL A 642 37.32 -11.94 2.79
N ILE A 643 37.40 -12.15 4.10
CA ILE A 643 38.57 -11.82 4.91
C ILE A 643 39.28 -13.13 5.23
N LEU A 644 40.33 -13.41 4.45
CA LEU A 644 41.16 -14.61 4.57
C LEU A 644 42.35 -14.33 5.47
N SER A 645 42.52 -15.10 6.54
CA SER A 645 43.71 -14.98 7.38
C SER A 645 43.92 -16.17 8.30
N GLU A 646 45.14 -16.39 8.75
CA GLU A 646 45.44 -17.36 9.79
C GLU A 646 44.71 -17.05 11.12
N PRO A 647 44.50 -18.06 11.98
CA PRO A 647 44.02 -17.84 13.34
C PRO A 647 44.84 -16.77 14.07
N GLY A 648 44.16 -15.86 14.77
CA GLY A 648 44.84 -14.79 15.53
C GLY A 648 45.25 -13.55 14.73
N ALA A 649 44.88 -13.43 13.45
CA ALA A 649 45.11 -12.21 12.65
C ALA A 649 44.25 -11.00 13.02
N GLY A 650 43.22 -11.17 13.86
CA GLY A 650 42.38 -10.09 14.37
C GLY A 650 40.99 -9.93 13.72
N LYS A 651 40.50 -10.93 12.98
CA LYS A 651 39.14 -10.92 12.38
C LYS A 651 38.04 -10.73 13.42
N THR A 652 38.00 -11.62 14.42
CA THR A 652 37.05 -11.57 15.54
C THR A 652 37.23 -10.29 16.39
N VAL A 653 38.45 -9.75 16.48
CA VAL A 653 38.70 -8.47 17.18
C VAL A 653 37.96 -7.33 16.49
N LEU A 654 38.05 -7.22 15.15
CA LEU A 654 37.29 -6.24 14.37
C LEU A 654 35.78 -6.40 14.60
N PHE A 655 35.26 -7.61 14.53
CA PHE A 655 33.82 -7.85 14.66
C PHE A 655 33.29 -7.58 16.07
N LYS A 656 34.08 -7.84 17.12
CA LYS A 656 33.73 -7.45 18.49
C LYS A 656 33.63 -5.93 18.64
N ILE A 657 34.58 -5.17 18.08
CA ILE A 657 34.50 -3.69 18.09
C ILE A 657 33.25 -3.23 17.33
N MET A 658 32.96 -3.83 16.17
CA MET A 658 31.73 -3.53 15.42
C MET A 658 30.46 -3.90 16.19
N GLY A 659 30.48 -4.99 16.95
CA GLY A 659 29.36 -5.39 17.82
C GLY A 659 29.08 -4.32 18.87
N HIS A 660 30.10 -3.79 19.54
CA HIS A 660 29.91 -2.65 20.46
C HIS A 660 29.37 -1.39 19.78
N ILE A 661 29.64 -1.18 18.48
CA ILE A 661 29.14 -0.02 17.74
C ILE A 661 27.68 -0.20 17.31
N PHE A 662 27.29 -1.38 16.85
CA PHE A 662 26.06 -1.60 16.08
C PHE A 662 25.07 -2.62 16.68
N ASP A 663 25.49 -3.47 17.61
CA ASP A 663 24.60 -4.43 18.27
C ASP A 663 23.87 -3.76 19.43
N ASP A 664 22.65 -4.21 19.69
CA ASP A 664 21.85 -3.75 20.82
C ASP A 664 22.21 -4.58 22.07
N GLU A 665 22.66 -3.92 23.13
CA GLU A 665 23.10 -4.56 24.37
C GLU A 665 21.93 -5.27 25.10
N GLU A 666 20.68 -4.85 24.88
CA GLU A 666 19.49 -5.42 25.53
C GLU A 666 18.88 -6.60 24.76
N LEU A 667 18.96 -6.60 23.42
CA LEU A 667 18.23 -7.56 22.58
C LEU A 667 18.92 -8.91 22.38
N HIS A 668 20.12 -9.13 22.96
CA HIS A 668 20.94 -10.35 22.86
C HIS A 668 21.15 -10.91 21.43
N LYS A 669 20.81 -10.16 20.38
CA LYS A 669 20.88 -10.55 18.97
C LYS A 669 21.77 -9.59 18.21
N SER A 670 22.82 -10.12 17.61
CA SER A 670 23.73 -9.32 16.78
C SER A 670 23.01 -8.81 15.52
N LYS A 671 23.26 -7.54 15.19
CA LYS A 671 22.82 -6.88 13.95
C LYS A 671 23.84 -7.04 12.83
N ILE A 672 25.04 -7.53 13.13
CA ILE A 672 26.15 -7.65 12.18
C ILE A 672 26.56 -9.10 11.88
N LEU A 673 26.41 -10.02 12.84
CA LEU A 673 26.70 -11.44 12.63
C LEU A 673 25.53 -12.12 11.92
N ALA A 674 25.85 -13.07 11.04
CA ALA A 674 24.84 -13.93 10.45
C ALA A 674 24.16 -14.78 11.55
N PRO A 675 22.82 -14.90 11.57
CA PRO A 675 22.10 -15.71 12.55
C PRO A 675 22.46 -17.20 12.52
N ASP A 676 22.95 -17.68 11.38
CA ASP A 676 23.41 -19.04 11.17
C ASP A 676 24.86 -18.99 10.66
N SER A 677 25.77 -19.68 11.35
CA SER A 677 27.19 -19.73 10.98
C SER A 677 27.44 -20.60 9.75
N ASN A 678 26.47 -21.43 9.35
CA ASN A 678 26.54 -22.21 8.12
C ASN A 678 26.01 -21.40 6.94
N LEU A 679 26.92 -20.97 6.06
CA LEU A 679 26.61 -20.19 4.86
C LEU A 679 25.50 -20.83 4.00
N ALA A 680 25.50 -22.15 3.82
CA ALA A 680 24.48 -22.79 3.00
C ALA A 680 23.10 -22.65 3.65
N ARG A 681 22.98 -22.96 4.94
CA ARG A 681 21.71 -22.83 5.67
C ARG A 681 21.24 -21.39 5.77
N ALA A 682 22.14 -20.43 6.00
CA ALA A 682 21.81 -19.01 6.06
C ALA A 682 21.10 -18.49 4.80
N PHE A 683 21.37 -19.09 3.64
CA PHE A 683 20.81 -18.68 2.35
C PHE A 683 19.77 -19.65 1.77
N THR A 684 19.52 -20.80 2.38
CA THR A 684 18.53 -21.78 1.91
C THR A 684 17.46 -22.14 2.93
N ASP A 685 17.75 -22.03 4.23
CA ASP A 685 16.78 -22.28 5.30
C ASP A 685 15.88 -21.05 5.47
N LEU A 686 14.57 -21.27 5.40
CA LEU A 686 13.58 -20.20 5.44
C LEU A 686 13.63 -19.42 6.77
N ASN A 687 13.89 -20.10 7.90
CA ASN A 687 13.96 -19.45 9.21
C ASN A 687 15.26 -18.66 9.37
N SER A 688 16.39 -19.21 8.90
CA SER A 688 17.67 -18.50 8.90
C SER A 688 17.59 -17.26 8.01
N ILE A 689 16.99 -17.35 6.81
CA ILE A 689 16.74 -16.20 5.92
C ILE A 689 15.86 -15.14 6.62
N ASP A 690 14.74 -15.56 7.20
CA ASP A 690 13.83 -14.64 7.90
C ASP A 690 14.51 -13.94 9.08
N SER A 691 15.34 -14.65 9.85
CA SER A 691 16.06 -14.07 10.98
C SER A 691 17.08 -13.00 10.57
N ALA A 692 17.59 -13.07 9.34
CA ALA A 692 18.57 -12.14 8.77
C ALA A 692 17.95 -10.99 7.96
N ASP A 693 16.63 -10.76 8.05
CA ASP A 693 15.95 -9.67 7.33
C ASP A 693 16.48 -8.29 7.78
N VAL A 694 16.80 -7.41 6.82
CA VAL A 694 17.17 -6.00 7.08
C VAL A 694 16.09 -5.28 7.88
N LYS A 695 14.81 -5.67 7.74
CA LYS A 695 13.70 -5.12 8.55
C LYS A 695 13.82 -5.44 10.04
N LYS A 696 14.52 -6.50 10.42
CA LYS A 696 14.84 -6.87 11.81
C LYS A 696 16.06 -6.12 12.36
N GLY A 697 16.59 -5.20 11.57
CA GLY A 697 17.78 -4.42 11.88
C GLY A 697 19.08 -5.09 11.49
N GLN A 698 19.04 -6.17 10.68
CA GLN A 698 20.28 -6.78 10.18
C GLN A 698 21.00 -5.79 9.24
N LEU A 699 22.17 -5.32 9.65
CA LEU A 699 22.99 -4.37 8.89
C LEU A 699 23.86 -5.09 7.88
N MET A 700 24.48 -6.21 8.25
CA MET A 700 25.34 -6.98 7.37
C MET A 700 25.33 -8.44 7.78
N MET A 701 25.84 -9.34 6.95
CA MET A 701 25.94 -10.76 7.30
C MET A 701 27.41 -11.14 7.36
N ILE A 702 27.96 -11.12 8.59
CA ILE A 702 29.29 -11.62 8.89
C ILE A 702 29.21 -13.08 9.29
N PHE A 703 29.92 -13.92 8.55
CA PHE A 703 30.15 -15.31 8.91
C PHE A 703 31.53 -15.40 9.57
N ASP A 704 31.58 -15.22 10.89
CA ASP A 704 32.80 -15.42 11.70
C ASP A 704 32.91 -16.91 12.05
N ASP A 705 34.00 -17.54 11.61
CA ASP A 705 34.29 -18.96 11.85
C ASP A 705 33.27 -19.93 11.20
N TYR A 706 33.14 -19.82 9.86
CA TYR A 706 32.29 -20.69 9.03
C TYR A 706 32.44 -22.18 9.37
N GLN A 707 31.37 -22.79 9.90
CA GLN A 707 31.35 -24.22 10.23
C GLN A 707 30.80 -25.08 9.06
N ALA A 708 31.72 -25.91 8.55
CA ALA A 708 31.55 -27.16 7.78
C ALA A 708 31.42 -27.09 6.23
N ASN A 709 32.31 -27.88 5.59
CA ASN A 709 32.57 -28.15 4.17
C ASN A 709 33.08 -26.97 3.34
N ARG A 710 34.32 -27.11 2.80
CA ARG A 710 35.05 -26.14 1.94
C ARG A 710 34.26 -25.64 0.70
N ASN A 711 33.11 -26.26 0.43
CA ASN A 711 32.28 -26.05 -0.75
C ASN A 711 30.91 -25.45 -0.40
N ILE A 712 30.66 -24.23 -0.87
CA ILE A 712 29.35 -23.57 -0.91
C ILE A 712 28.47 -24.28 -1.94
N SER A 713 27.24 -24.61 -1.56
CA SER A 713 26.28 -25.25 -2.48
C SER A 713 25.90 -24.32 -3.64
N SER A 714 25.51 -24.87 -4.79
CA SER A 714 25.07 -24.07 -5.94
C SER A 714 23.82 -23.23 -5.62
N GLN A 715 22.93 -23.72 -4.76
CA GLN A 715 21.76 -22.98 -4.27
C GLN A 715 22.15 -21.76 -3.43
N ALA A 716 23.11 -21.90 -2.52
CA ALA A 716 23.62 -20.78 -1.73
C ALA A 716 24.36 -19.76 -2.63
N GLY A 717 25.12 -20.23 -3.63
CA GLY A 717 25.75 -19.36 -4.63
C GLY A 717 24.75 -18.55 -5.48
N ILE A 718 23.59 -19.14 -5.82
CA ILE A 718 22.48 -18.43 -6.48
C ILE A 718 21.91 -17.36 -5.55
N ALA A 719 21.61 -17.75 -4.31
CA ALA A 719 20.99 -16.86 -3.33
C ALA A 719 21.90 -15.66 -3.02
N ILE A 720 23.21 -15.86 -2.84
CA ILE A 720 24.19 -14.77 -2.66
C ILE A 720 24.14 -13.80 -3.85
N ASN A 721 24.13 -14.30 -5.09
CA ASN A 721 24.03 -13.46 -6.30
C ASN A 721 22.74 -12.64 -6.36
N ARG A 722 21.62 -13.25 -5.96
CA ARG A 722 20.32 -12.57 -5.87
C ARG A 722 20.37 -11.46 -4.83
N VAL A 723 20.89 -11.76 -3.64
CA VAL A 723 21.01 -10.81 -2.53
C VAL A 723 21.90 -9.61 -2.88
N ILE A 724 23.10 -9.82 -3.44
CA ILE A 724 23.98 -8.70 -3.86
C ILE A 724 23.44 -7.93 -5.07
N SER A 725 22.53 -8.53 -5.84
CA SER A 725 21.78 -7.84 -6.92
C SER A 725 20.56 -7.09 -6.37
N GLY A 726 20.27 -7.24 -5.07
CA GLY A 726 19.18 -6.59 -4.37
C GLY A 726 17.81 -7.26 -4.53
N GLU A 727 17.78 -8.50 -5.01
CA GLU A 727 16.59 -9.33 -5.07
C GLU A 727 16.19 -9.82 -3.67
N ARG A 728 14.88 -10.01 -3.47
CA ARG A 728 14.34 -10.57 -2.23
C ARG A 728 14.38 -12.10 -2.28
N LEU A 729 14.69 -12.73 -1.15
CA LEU A 729 14.55 -14.17 -0.97
C LEU A 729 13.22 -14.48 -0.30
N ASN A 730 12.84 -15.76 -0.25
CA ASN A 730 11.71 -16.18 0.57
C ASN A 730 12.23 -16.60 1.95
N GLY A 731 11.68 -16.00 3.01
CA GLY A 731 11.89 -16.44 4.39
C GLY A 731 10.64 -17.10 4.97
N GLY A 732 10.82 -17.70 6.14
CA GLY A 732 9.81 -18.35 6.94
C GLY A 732 9.96 -17.94 8.39
N ALA A 733 8.90 -17.38 8.96
CA ALA A 733 8.79 -17.13 10.39
C ALA A 733 7.78 -18.12 10.98
N LYS A 734 7.76 -18.24 12.31
CA LYS A 734 6.82 -19.08 13.09
C LYS A 734 5.35 -18.93 12.64
N PHE A 735 4.96 -17.74 12.17
CA PHE A 735 3.58 -17.39 11.80
C PHE A 735 3.39 -17.06 10.30
N GLN A 736 4.45 -17.16 9.49
CA GLN A 736 4.42 -16.77 8.07
C GLN A 736 5.50 -17.49 7.26
N GLN A 737 5.11 -18.53 6.52
CA GLN A 737 6.00 -19.20 5.57
C GLN A 737 5.98 -18.50 4.20
N ASN A 738 7.11 -18.56 3.49
CA ASN A 738 7.28 -18.12 2.10
C ASN A 738 6.89 -16.66 1.85
N HIS A 739 7.56 -15.74 2.54
CA HIS A 739 7.37 -14.30 2.34
C HIS A 739 8.63 -13.58 1.88
N PRO A 740 8.50 -12.45 1.18
CA PRO A 740 9.64 -11.76 0.62
C PRO A 740 10.48 -11.08 1.72
N VAL A 741 11.67 -11.61 1.92
CA VAL A 741 12.70 -11.14 2.86
C VAL A 741 13.81 -10.43 2.10
N GLN A 742 14.20 -9.26 2.57
CA GLN A 742 15.32 -8.50 2.03
C GLN A 742 16.53 -8.75 2.94
N LEU A 743 17.47 -9.60 2.50
CA LEU A 743 18.73 -9.78 3.21
C LEU A 743 19.67 -8.59 2.94
N SER A 744 20.61 -8.35 3.87
CA SER A 744 21.62 -7.32 3.66
C SER A 744 22.51 -7.73 2.48
N PRO A 745 22.70 -6.83 1.48
CA PRO A 745 23.58 -7.13 0.37
C PRO A 745 25.06 -7.12 0.76
N LEU A 746 25.43 -6.61 1.94
CA LEU A 746 26.79 -6.62 2.46
C LEU A 746 27.07 -7.94 3.18
N ILE A 747 27.71 -8.85 2.44
CA ILE A 747 28.06 -10.19 2.88
C ILE A 747 29.57 -10.25 3.09
N ILE A 748 30.00 -10.66 4.28
CA ILE A 748 31.41 -10.80 4.65
C ILE A 748 31.64 -12.21 5.19
N VAL A 749 32.55 -12.96 4.58
CA VAL A 749 32.97 -14.28 5.06
C VAL A 749 34.37 -14.18 5.64
N ALA A 750 34.49 -14.36 6.96
CA ALA A 750 35.75 -14.37 7.67
C ALA A 750 36.20 -15.82 7.87
N THR A 751 37.37 -16.16 7.35
CA THR A 751 37.79 -17.57 7.27
C THR A 751 39.30 -17.73 7.27
N ASN A 752 39.74 -18.93 7.64
CA ASN A 752 41.13 -19.35 7.57
C ASN A 752 41.46 -20.09 6.25
N SER A 753 40.43 -20.51 5.51
CA SER A 753 40.58 -21.13 4.18
C SER A 753 39.62 -20.51 3.17
N LEU A 754 40.03 -20.41 1.91
CA LEU A 754 39.21 -19.78 0.87
C LEU A 754 37.96 -20.64 0.61
N PRO A 755 36.74 -20.09 0.65
CA PRO A 755 35.54 -20.84 0.35
C PRO A 755 35.35 -20.98 -1.17
N HIS A 756 34.96 -22.16 -1.64
CA HIS A 756 34.74 -22.46 -3.06
C HIS A 756 33.24 -22.68 -3.36
N ILE A 757 32.70 -22.12 -4.44
CA ILE A 757 31.31 -22.38 -4.86
C ILE A 757 31.26 -23.56 -5.83
N ARG A 758 30.40 -24.57 -5.59
CA ARG A 758 30.20 -25.69 -6.52
C ARG A 758 29.74 -25.19 -7.90
N ILE A 759 30.41 -25.71 -8.94
CA ILE A 759 30.69 -25.18 -10.29
C ILE A 759 29.48 -24.93 -11.23
N ASP A 760 28.25 -24.97 -10.77
CA ASP A 760 27.10 -24.78 -11.66
C ASP A 760 26.93 -23.30 -12.10
N GLN A 761 27.65 -22.34 -11.49
CA GLN A 761 27.49 -20.89 -11.75
C GLN A 761 28.78 -20.05 -11.64
N VAL A 762 29.54 -19.98 -12.74
CA VAL A 762 30.77 -19.16 -12.91
C VAL A 762 30.58 -17.66 -12.59
N SER A 763 29.34 -17.15 -12.56
CA SER A 763 29.05 -15.74 -12.25
C SER A 763 29.13 -15.37 -10.76
N SER A 764 29.00 -16.32 -9.82
CA SER A 764 29.06 -16.04 -8.37
C SER A 764 30.50 -15.85 -7.88
N GLU A 765 31.43 -16.65 -8.43
CA GLU A 765 32.85 -16.60 -8.08
C GLU A 765 33.50 -15.29 -8.56
N ALA A 766 33.10 -14.81 -9.74
CA ALA A 766 33.55 -13.54 -10.31
C ALA A 766 33.14 -12.29 -9.50
N ARG A 767 32.26 -12.44 -8.50
CA ARG A 767 31.77 -11.35 -7.65
C ARG A 767 32.37 -11.37 -6.23
N LYS A 768 33.30 -12.29 -5.98
CA LYS A 768 34.03 -12.42 -4.72
C LYS A 768 35.22 -11.47 -4.69
N TYR A 769 35.34 -10.67 -3.63
CA TYR A 769 36.50 -9.82 -3.39
C TYR A 769 37.23 -10.27 -2.13
N VAL A 770 38.52 -10.56 -2.22
CA VAL A 770 39.28 -11.21 -1.14
C VAL A 770 40.32 -10.24 -0.55
N PHE A 771 40.29 -10.10 0.78
CA PHE A 771 41.34 -9.47 1.57
C PHE A 771 42.13 -10.54 2.30
N LYS A 772 43.45 -10.59 2.10
CA LYS A 772 44.35 -11.55 2.78
C LYS A 772 45.19 -10.83 3.82
N ALA A 773 45.05 -11.18 5.10
CA ALA A 773 45.79 -10.48 6.15
C ALA A 773 47.31 -10.68 6.05
N LYS A 774 48.10 -9.70 6.49
CA LYS A 774 49.57 -9.75 6.43
C LYS A 774 50.18 -10.64 7.52
N THR A 775 49.72 -10.51 8.76
CA THR A 775 50.32 -11.18 9.92
C THR A 775 49.33 -11.30 11.11
N SER A 776 49.81 -11.82 12.25
CA SER A 776 49.03 -11.93 13.48
C SER A 776 48.72 -10.56 14.10
N PHE A 777 47.60 -10.46 14.81
CA PHE A 777 47.16 -9.22 15.47
C PHE A 777 48.24 -8.63 16.40
N SER A 778 48.88 -9.49 17.20
CA SER A 778 49.92 -9.11 18.17
C SER A 778 51.17 -8.50 17.53
N LYS A 779 51.49 -8.87 16.29
CA LYS A 779 52.62 -8.30 15.53
C LYS A 779 52.24 -6.98 14.84
N ALA A 780 50.97 -6.81 14.49
CA ALA A 780 50.48 -5.65 13.75
C ALA A 780 50.08 -4.47 14.67
N VAL A 781 49.46 -4.75 15.82
CA VAL A 781 48.86 -3.73 16.69
C VAL A 781 49.47 -3.79 18.09
N THR A 782 50.09 -2.69 18.52
CA THR A 782 50.62 -2.56 19.87
C THR A 782 49.53 -2.03 20.81
N VAL A 783 48.97 -2.91 21.64
CA VAL A 783 47.96 -2.56 22.67
C VAL A 783 48.64 -2.28 24.01
N LYS A 784 48.27 -1.19 24.68
CA LYS A 784 48.83 -0.82 25.99
C LYS A 784 48.51 -1.92 27.02
N ASN A 785 49.52 -2.43 27.71
CA ASN A 785 49.44 -3.55 28.67
C ASN A 785 48.98 -4.91 28.09
N GLY A 786 48.88 -5.07 26.77
CA GLY A 786 48.50 -6.32 26.12
C GLY A 786 47.04 -6.76 26.30
N ASP A 787 46.21 -5.97 26.98
CA ASP A 787 44.81 -6.30 27.27
C ASP A 787 43.90 -5.95 26.09
N VAL A 788 43.74 -6.90 25.18
CA VAL A 788 42.94 -6.74 23.95
C VAL A 788 41.46 -6.51 24.26
N ASN A 789 40.92 -7.10 25.34
CA ASN A 789 39.50 -6.93 25.70
C ASN A 789 39.22 -5.50 26.17
N LYS A 790 40.07 -4.94 27.06
CA LYS A 790 39.95 -3.52 27.44
C LYS A 790 40.11 -2.57 26.26
N TRP A 791 40.91 -2.95 25.28
CA TRP A 791 41.06 -2.17 24.04
C TRP A 791 39.79 -2.21 23.18
N ILE A 792 39.14 -3.37 23.05
CA ILE A 792 37.85 -3.52 22.36
C ILE A 792 36.74 -2.73 23.06
N GLU A 793 36.71 -2.74 24.40
CA GLU A 793 35.73 -2.02 25.23
C GLU A 793 35.98 -0.49 25.27
N SER A 794 37.11 -0.03 24.75
CA SER A 794 37.44 1.40 24.75
C SER A 794 36.51 2.17 23.81
N LYS A 795 35.70 3.07 24.40
CA LYS A 795 34.82 3.97 23.65
C LYS A 795 35.54 4.75 22.55
N ARG A 796 36.79 5.17 22.79
CA ARG A 796 37.61 5.88 21.78
C ARG A 796 37.99 5.02 20.58
N VAL A 797 38.25 3.72 20.79
CA VAL A 797 38.54 2.76 19.71
C VAL A 797 37.29 2.56 18.86
N GLN A 798 36.13 2.44 19.49
CA GLN A 798 34.84 2.29 18.83
C GLN A 798 34.47 3.57 18.03
N GLU A 799 34.61 4.75 18.62
CA GLU A 799 34.39 6.05 17.97
C GLU A 799 35.35 6.27 16.78
N ALA A 800 36.62 5.86 16.90
CA ALA A 800 37.60 5.92 15.83
C ALA A 800 37.23 5.03 14.63
N LEU A 801 36.80 3.79 14.89
CA LEU A 801 36.33 2.89 13.82
C LEU A 801 35.05 3.43 13.17
N PHE A 802 34.10 3.92 13.96
CA PHE A 802 32.86 4.50 13.45
C PHE A 802 33.11 5.75 12.58
N PHE A 803 34.04 6.62 12.99
CA PHE A 803 34.45 7.76 12.17
C PHE A 803 35.01 7.32 10.80
N ILE A 804 35.87 6.30 10.76
CA ILE A 804 36.41 5.76 9.51
C ILE A 804 35.28 5.27 8.60
N ILE A 805 34.30 4.53 9.15
CA ILE A 805 33.13 4.05 8.41
C ILE A 805 32.38 5.21 7.75
N ILE A 806 32.01 6.24 8.52
CA ILE A 806 31.25 7.39 8.02
C ILE A 806 32.06 8.22 7.01
N LYS A 807 33.36 8.41 7.25
CA LYS A 807 34.26 9.14 6.35
C LYS A 807 34.33 8.48 4.97
N TYR A 808 34.50 7.17 4.92
CA TYR A 808 34.60 6.44 3.64
C TYR A 808 33.25 6.28 2.95
N ALA A 809 32.16 6.23 3.70
CA ALA A 809 30.81 6.31 3.15
C ALA A 809 30.54 7.65 2.44
N ALA A 810 30.90 8.77 3.07
CA ALA A 810 30.76 10.09 2.46
C ALA A 810 31.58 10.21 1.16
N ARG A 811 32.77 9.61 1.11
CA ARG A 811 33.58 9.54 -0.11
C ARG A 811 32.90 8.72 -1.22
N LEU A 812 32.34 7.56 -0.88
CA LEU A 812 31.65 6.70 -1.85
C LEU A 812 30.47 7.42 -2.53
N ILE A 813 29.63 8.14 -1.77
CA ILE A 813 28.49 8.88 -2.34
C ILE A 813 28.96 9.94 -3.35
N LYS A 814 30.10 10.60 -3.08
CA LYS A 814 30.66 11.65 -3.93
C LYS A 814 31.30 11.14 -5.22
N MET A 815 31.58 9.84 -5.29
CA MET A 815 32.15 9.22 -6.48
C MET A 815 31.09 8.96 -7.55
N THR A 816 31.49 9.05 -8.80
CA THR A 816 30.66 8.64 -9.93
C THR A 816 30.46 7.11 -9.93
N PRO A 817 29.37 6.60 -10.55
CA PRO A 817 29.15 5.16 -10.66
C PRO A 817 30.30 4.38 -11.31
N ASN A 818 31.05 5.01 -12.21
CA ASN A 818 32.21 4.40 -12.86
C ASN A 818 33.42 4.32 -11.92
N GLU A 819 33.63 5.33 -11.08
CA GLU A 819 34.66 5.31 -10.04
C GLU A 819 34.32 4.26 -8.98
N GLN A 820 33.08 4.22 -8.51
CA GLN A 820 32.60 3.22 -7.55
C GLN A 820 32.86 1.79 -8.04
N LYS A 821 32.51 1.47 -9.30
CA LYS A 821 32.79 0.15 -9.89
C LYS A 821 34.28 -0.21 -9.99
N LYS A 822 35.16 0.80 -10.08
CA LYS A 822 36.61 0.61 -10.16
C LYS A 822 37.28 0.41 -8.78
N ILE A 823 36.57 0.63 -7.68
CA ILE A 823 37.09 0.38 -6.32
C ILE A 823 37.29 -1.12 -6.13
N PHE A 824 36.28 -1.92 -6.49
CA PHE A 824 36.31 -3.38 -6.34
C PHE A 824 36.43 -4.09 -7.70
N SER A 825 37.22 -3.54 -8.62
CA SER A 825 37.52 -4.20 -9.90
C SER A 825 38.46 -5.38 -9.69
N GLN A 826 38.19 -6.52 -10.35
CA GLN A 826 39.02 -7.74 -10.28
C GLN A 826 40.50 -7.49 -10.62
N ASP A 827 40.79 -6.51 -11.47
CA ASP A 827 42.16 -6.11 -11.84
C ASP A 827 43.00 -5.62 -10.64
N LYS A 828 42.37 -5.34 -9.49
CA LYS A 828 43.00 -4.81 -8.27
C LYS A 828 42.97 -5.77 -7.07
N SER A 829 42.30 -6.93 -7.14
CA SER A 829 42.28 -7.85 -5.99
C SER A 829 43.63 -8.56 -5.85
N VAL A 830 44.31 -8.33 -4.72
CA VAL A 830 45.66 -8.83 -4.47
C VAL A 830 45.63 -10.28 -3.95
N LYS A 831 45.86 -11.27 -4.85
CA LYS A 831 46.87 -12.38 -4.78
C LYS A 831 46.46 -13.71 -5.46
N SER A 832 47.32 -14.11 -6.40
CA SER A 832 47.35 -15.24 -7.35
C SER A 832 46.29 -15.21 -8.45
N ASP A 833 46.72 -15.18 -9.72
CA ASP A 833 45.82 -15.27 -10.88
C ASP A 833 45.03 -16.60 -10.92
N LEU A 834 45.53 -17.61 -10.18
CA LEU A 834 44.85 -18.87 -9.92
C LEU A 834 43.64 -18.71 -9.00
N SER A 835 43.66 -17.79 -8.04
CA SER A 835 42.51 -17.51 -7.17
C SER A 835 41.28 -16.98 -7.92
N ASN A 836 41.48 -16.50 -9.15
CA ASN A 836 40.43 -16.02 -10.06
C ASN A 836 39.82 -17.14 -10.92
N LEU A 837 40.40 -18.35 -10.92
CA LEU A 837 39.90 -19.52 -11.64
C LEU A 837 38.94 -20.33 -10.76
N SER A 838 37.99 -21.03 -11.37
CA SER A 838 37.16 -22.00 -10.65
C SER A 838 37.97 -23.21 -10.21
N SER A 839 37.62 -23.81 -9.08
CA SER A 839 38.32 -24.97 -8.50
C SER A 839 38.51 -26.13 -9.47
N SER A 840 37.56 -26.41 -10.36
CA SER A 840 37.72 -27.47 -11.36
C SER A 840 38.76 -27.16 -12.43
N VAL A 841 38.94 -25.89 -12.80
CA VAL A 841 39.97 -25.48 -13.77
C VAL A 841 41.34 -25.52 -13.10
N LEU A 842 41.41 -25.17 -11.82
CA LEU A 842 42.60 -25.31 -10.98
C LEU A 842 43.01 -26.77 -10.80
N GLU A 843 42.08 -27.62 -10.35
CA GLU A 843 42.28 -29.07 -10.23
C GLU A 843 42.67 -29.67 -11.59
N PHE A 844 41.99 -29.28 -12.68
CA PHE A 844 42.38 -29.70 -14.02
C PHE A 844 43.81 -29.28 -14.38
N PHE A 845 44.22 -28.04 -14.09
CA PHE A 845 45.57 -27.57 -14.37
C PHE A 845 46.62 -28.27 -13.51
N GLN A 846 46.30 -28.52 -12.24
CA GLN A 846 47.16 -29.26 -11.33
C GLN A 846 47.31 -30.73 -11.77
N ASP A 847 46.19 -31.40 -12.08
CA ASP A 847 46.16 -32.80 -12.56
C ASP A 847 46.79 -32.96 -13.95
N ALA A 848 46.74 -31.91 -14.77
CA ALA A 848 47.35 -31.88 -16.09
C ALA A 848 48.82 -31.43 -16.09
N ASP A 849 49.47 -31.28 -14.92
CA ASP A 849 50.85 -30.80 -14.78
C ASP A 849 51.10 -29.46 -15.49
N VAL A 850 50.11 -28.55 -15.48
CA VAL A 850 50.29 -27.18 -15.99
C VAL A 850 51.10 -26.41 -14.95
N THR A 851 52.37 -26.16 -15.24
CA THR A 851 53.32 -25.59 -14.28
C THR A 851 53.27 -24.06 -14.25
N CYS A 852 52.93 -23.42 -15.37
CA CYS A 852 52.88 -21.97 -15.49
C CYS A 852 51.94 -21.53 -16.62
N ARG A 853 51.67 -20.22 -16.69
CA ARG A 853 50.85 -19.62 -17.75
C ARG A 853 51.40 -19.91 -19.15
N TYR A 854 52.72 -19.89 -19.29
CA TYR A 854 53.38 -20.11 -20.55
C TYR A 854 52.88 -21.39 -21.22
N ASP A 855 52.65 -22.47 -20.47
CA ASP A 855 52.20 -23.78 -20.96
C ASP A 855 50.90 -23.71 -21.79
N LEU A 856 50.01 -22.78 -21.48
CA LEU A 856 48.73 -22.63 -22.17
C LEU A 856 48.83 -21.94 -23.54
N VAL A 857 49.94 -21.22 -23.79
CA VAL A 857 50.13 -20.45 -25.03
C VAL A 857 50.27 -21.40 -26.23
N GLY A 858 49.53 -21.12 -27.31
CA GLY A 858 49.55 -21.90 -28.55
C GLY A 858 48.47 -22.98 -28.62
N LEU A 859 47.73 -23.24 -27.54
CA LEU A 859 46.62 -24.20 -27.52
C LEU A 859 45.35 -23.63 -28.12
N LYS A 860 44.58 -24.46 -28.83
CA LYS A 860 43.22 -24.14 -29.24
C LYS A 860 42.27 -24.28 -28.06
N LEU A 861 41.54 -23.21 -27.77
CA LEU A 861 40.63 -23.13 -26.63
C LEU A 861 39.57 -24.23 -26.64
N SER A 862 39.03 -24.59 -27.80
CA SER A 862 38.01 -25.64 -27.90
C SER A 862 38.56 -27.03 -27.56
N SER A 863 39.78 -27.34 -27.99
CA SER A 863 40.41 -28.62 -27.68
C SER A 863 40.70 -28.71 -26.18
N LEU A 864 41.30 -27.67 -25.61
CA LEU A 864 41.55 -27.56 -24.17
C LEU A 864 40.26 -27.71 -23.33
N PHE A 865 39.17 -27.13 -23.82
CA PHE A 865 37.86 -27.19 -23.16
C PHE A 865 37.23 -28.59 -23.17
N GLU A 866 37.35 -29.33 -24.28
CA GLU A 866 36.86 -30.71 -24.33
C GLU A 866 37.68 -31.64 -23.43
N THR A 867 39.00 -31.46 -23.35
CA THR A 867 39.85 -32.17 -22.37
C THR A 867 39.41 -31.87 -20.94
N TYR A 868 39.17 -30.59 -20.61
CA TYR A 868 38.66 -30.15 -19.31
C TYR A 868 37.31 -30.80 -18.96
N LYS A 869 36.35 -30.84 -19.90
CA LYS A 869 35.04 -31.48 -19.66
C LYS A 869 35.18 -32.96 -19.32
N LEU A 870 36.08 -33.65 -20.01
CA LEU A 870 36.28 -35.08 -19.88
C LEU A 870 37.04 -35.44 -18.61
N SER A 871 38.10 -34.71 -18.26
CA SER A 871 38.89 -34.92 -17.03
C SER A 871 38.05 -34.67 -15.78
N THR A 872 37.21 -33.63 -15.80
CA THR A 872 36.37 -33.25 -14.65
C THR A 872 34.99 -33.93 -14.63
N LYS A 873 34.66 -34.76 -15.64
CA LYS A 873 33.33 -35.38 -15.84
C LYS A 873 32.16 -34.39 -15.87
N THR A 874 32.39 -33.14 -16.28
CA THR A 874 31.37 -32.07 -16.29
C THR A 874 30.73 -31.86 -17.67
N TYR A 875 29.75 -32.69 -18.01
CA TYR A 875 29.05 -32.65 -19.31
C TYR A 875 28.24 -31.37 -19.60
N LYS A 876 28.06 -30.47 -18.63
CA LYS A 876 27.24 -29.24 -18.74
C LYS A 876 28.04 -27.93 -18.80
N ALA A 877 29.38 -27.98 -18.78
CA ALA A 877 30.19 -26.76 -18.86
C ALA A 877 29.98 -26.05 -20.22
N SER A 878 30.08 -24.71 -20.23
CA SER A 878 30.02 -23.92 -21.48
C SER A 878 31.40 -23.40 -21.88
N ILE A 879 31.71 -23.50 -23.18
CA ILE A 879 33.00 -23.02 -23.73
C ILE A 879 33.18 -21.51 -23.53
N THR A 880 32.08 -20.76 -23.52
CA THR A 880 32.08 -19.31 -23.29
C THR A 880 32.53 -18.95 -21.87
N ALA A 881 32.10 -19.72 -20.87
CA ALA A 881 32.51 -19.50 -19.49
C ALA A 881 33.98 -19.91 -19.28
N PHE A 882 34.38 -21.05 -19.85
CA PHE A 882 35.77 -21.49 -19.84
C PHE A 882 36.71 -20.47 -20.51
N LYS A 883 36.31 -19.92 -21.66
CA LYS A 883 37.03 -18.84 -22.35
C LYS A 883 37.35 -17.67 -21.43
N LYS A 884 36.36 -17.20 -20.67
CA LYS A 884 36.52 -16.05 -19.77
C LYS A 884 37.51 -16.34 -18.64
N GLN A 885 37.52 -17.56 -18.12
CA GLN A 885 38.51 -17.98 -17.12
C GLN A 885 39.93 -18.07 -17.69
N ILE A 886 40.09 -18.50 -18.94
CA ILE A 886 41.39 -18.43 -19.62
C ILE A 886 41.82 -16.97 -19.85
N GLU A 887 40.91 -16.10 -20.27
CA GLU A 887 41.21 -14.68 -20.49
C GLU A 887 41.56 -13.94 -19.19
N SER A 888 41.01 -14.33 -18.03
CA SER A 888 41.36 -13.73 -16.73
C SER A 888 42.81 -14.01 -16.28
N LEU A 889 43.50 -14.98 -16.88
CA LEU A 889 44.94 -15.20 -16.68
C LEU A 889 45.82 -14.21 -17.48
N GLY A 890 45.21 -13.31 -18.25
CA GLY A 890 45.89 -12.28 -19.04
C GLY A 890 46.13 -12.65 -20.51
N PHE A 891 45.50 -13.72 -21.00
CA PHE A 891 45.59 -14.17 -22.40
C PHE A 891 44.59 -13.46 -23.32
N ILE A 892 44.83 -13.60 -24.62
CA ILE A 892 43.86 -13.19 -25.65
C ILE A 892 43.63 -14.36 -26.60
N VAL A 893 42.36 -14.65 -26.89
CA VAL A 893 41.98 -15.73 -27.80
C VAL A 893 41.74 -15.17 -29.20
N LYS A 894 42.54 -15.60 -30.19
CA LYS A 894 42.50 -15.06 -31.56
C LYS A 894 42.65 -16.14 -32.63
N ARG A 895 42.32 -15.81 -33.88
CA ARG A 895 42.66 -16.65 -35.04
C ARG A 895 44.16 -16.54 -35.32
N LYS A 896 44.80 -17.66 -35.63
CA LYS A 896 46.22 -17.73 -35.99
C LYS A 896 46.39 -18.59 -37.24
N LYS A 897 47.19 -18.11 -38.19
CA LYS A 897 47.67 -18.93 -39.31
C LYS A 897 48.99 -19.54 -38.87
N PHE A 898 49.13 -20.84 -39.06
CA PHE A 898 50.29 -21.60 -38.64
C PHE A 898 50.59 -22.68 -39.67
N ARG A 899 51.80 -22.61 -40.27
CA ARG A 899 52.11 -23.26 -41.55
C ARG A 899 50.99 -22.99 -42.58
N ASP A 900 50.47 -24.02 -43.24
CA ASP A 900 49.42 -23.90 -44.26
C ASP A 900 47.99 -23.84 -43.68
N ASN A 901 47.83 -24.07 -42.37
CA ASN A 901 46.53 -24.20 -41.72
C ASN A 901 46.13 -22.94 -40.92
N GLN A 902 44.83 -22.67 -40.87
CA GLN A 902 44.28 -21.57 -40.07
C GLN A 902 43.48 -22.11 -38.88
N TYR A 903 43.92 -21.73 -37.68
CA TYR A 903 43.32 -22.16 -36.43
C TYR A 903 42.50 -21.03 -35.80
N SER A 904 41.24 -21.32 -35.49
CA SER A 904 40.36 -20.39 -34.77
C SER A 904 40.49 -20.56 -33.27
N SER A 905 40.46 -19.45 -32.53
CA SER A 905 40.41 -19.43 -31.06
C SER A 905 41.64 -20.05 -30.38
N VAL A 906 42.84 -19.67 -30.84
CA VAL A 906 44.11 -20.04 -30.21
C VAL A 906 44.41 -19.09 -29.05
N ILE A 907 44.82 -19.66 -27.91
CA ILE A 907 45.26 -18.93 -26.72
C ILE A 907 46.61 -18.29 -27.02
N CYS A 908 46.63 -16.96 -27.07
CA CYS A 908 47.82 -16.17 -27.37
C CYS A 908 48.23 -15.34 -26.15
N SER A 909 49.53 -15.16 -25.97
CA SER A 909 50.00 -14.10 -25.08
C SER A 909 49.78 -12.73 -25.72
N LYS A 910 49.91 -11.67 -24.92
CA LYS A 910 49.89 -10.29 -25.45
C LYS A 910 51.11 -9.99 -26.35
N ASN A 911 52.17 -10.79 -26.26
CA ASN A 911 53.35 -10.69 -27.10
C ASN A 911 53.24 -11.64 -28.31
N ARG A 912 53.05 -11.05 -29.50
CA ARG A 912 52.82 -11.82 -30.74
C ARG A 912 54.04 -12.65 -31.15
N ASN A 913 55.24 -12.15 -30.93
CA ASN A 913 56.49 -12.81 -31.34
C ASN A 913 56.73 -14.05 -30.47
N LEU A 914 56.59 -13.91 -29.15
CA LEU A 914 56.65 -15.04 -28.22
C LEU A 914 55.63 -16.13 -28.57
N THR A 915 54.39 -15.74 -28.90
CA THR A 915 53.35 -16.72 -29.28
C THR A 915 53.75 -17.48 -30.55
N ASN A 916 54.28 -16.79 -31.56
CA ASN A 916 54.66 -17.42 -32.84
C ASN A 916 55.90 -18.30 -32.70
N GLU A 917 56.94 -17.84 -32.00
CA GLU A 917 58.17 -18.61 -31.77
C GLU A 917 57.90 -19.87 -30.97
N LYS A 918 57.10 -19.79 -29.90
CA LYS A 918 56.66 -20.98 -29.14
C LYS A 918 55.95 -21.98 -30.04
N MET A 919 55.01 -21.51 -30.87
CA MET A 919 54.26 -22.40 -31.75
C MET A 919 55.16 -23.06 -32.80
N ASN A 920 56.15 -22.36 -33.35
CA ASN A 920 57.14 -22.94 -34.28
C ASN A 920 57.96 -24.02 -33.59
N LEU A 921 58.52 -23.74 -32.40
CA LEU A 921 59.30 -24.73 -31.63
C LEU A 921 58.50 -26.01 -31.38
N ILE A 922 57.26 -25.89 -30.93
CA ILE A 922 56.39 -27.06 -30.69
C ILE A 922 56.14 -27.87 -31.97
N ALA A 923 56.00 -27.21 -33.12
CA ALA A 923 55.74 -27.90 -34.38
C ALA A 923 56.99 -28.48 -35.04
N ASP A 924 58.15 -27.87 -34.81
CA ASP A 924 59.42 -28.32 -35.38
C ASP A 924 60.01 -29.45 -34.54
N ASP A 925 59.98 -29.32 -33.21
CA ASP A 925 60.56 -30.30 -32.28
C ASP A 925 59.65 -31.50 -32.00
N TYR A 926 58.32 -31.30 -32.05
CA TYR A 926 57.35 -32.33 -31.66
C TYR A 926 56.29 -32.63 -32.73
N SER A 927 56.30 -31.94 -33.89
CA SER A 927 55.30 -32.10 -34.95
C SER A 927 53.85 -31.87 -34.50
N LEU A 928 53.63 -31.01 -33.50
CA LEU A 928 52.31 -30.75 -32.92
C LEU A 928 51.69 -29.43 -33.38
N PHE A 929 50.36 -29.37 -33.33
CA PHE A 929 49.55 -28.22 -33.75
C PHE A 929 48.62 -27.75 -32.62
N PRO A 930 48.04 -26.53 -32.69
CA PRO A 930 47.17 -25.99 -31.64
C PRO A 930 46.01 -26.90 -31.19
N ASP A 931 45.56 -27.81 -32.06
CA ASP A 931 44.39 -28.66 -31.83
C ASP A 931 44.73 -29.95 -31.06
N TYR A 932 46.02 -30.23 -30.86
CA TYR A 932 46.58 -31.49 -30.37
C TYR A 932 46.37 -31.75 -28.86
N ALA A 933 45.65 -30.88 -28.14
CA ALA A 933 45.34 -31.08 -26.72
C ALA A 933 44.51 -32.35 -26.40
N CYS A 934 44.09 -33.12 -27.42
CA CYS A 934 43.38 -34.39 -27.31
C CYS A 934 44.05 -35.47 -28.17
N GLU A 935 44.81 -36.38 -27.56
CA GLU A 935 45.05 -37.70 -28.17
C GLU A 935 44.23 -38.75 -27.45
N ASN A 936 43.42 -39.48 -28.23
CA ASN A 936 42.71 -40.64 -27.75
C ASN A 936 43.72 -41.76 -27.49
N ASN A 937 43.65 -42.38 -26.32
CA ASN A 937 44.33 -43.65 -26.07
C ASN A 937 43.78 -44.75 -27.01
N GLN A 938 44.37 -45.93 -26.93
CA GLN A 938 44.03 -47.13 -27.73
C GLN A 938 42.54 -47.54 -27.63
N TYR A 939 41.80 -46.98 -26.68
CA TYR A 939 40.38 -47.25 -26.40
C TYR A 939 39.46 -46.04 -26.67
N GLY A 940 39.96 -44.97 -27.28
CA GLY A 940 39.15 -43.79 -27.61
C GLY A 940 39.01 -42.73 -26.51
N TYR A 941 39.74 -42.85 -25.38
CA TYR A 941 39.68 -41.89 -24.28
C TYR A 941 40.87 -40.92 -24.30
N PRO A 942 40.67 -39.59 -24.19
CA PRO A 942 41.78 -38.64 -24.20
C PRO A 942 42.72 -38.82 -23.01
N LYS A 943 44.03 -38.82 -23.26
CA LYS A 943 45.08 -38.97 -22.23
C LYS A 943 45.63 -37.59 -21.82
N LEU A 944 45.71 -37.31 -20.52
CA LEU A 944 46.19 -36.04 -19.93
C LEU A 944 47.70 -35.78 -20.08
N SER A 945 48.50 -36.78 -20.48
CA SER A 945 49.97 -36.77 -20.37
C SER A 945 50.73 -35.85 -21.36
N THR A 946 50.05 -35.08 -22.19
CA THR A 946 50.64 -34.32 -23.32
C THR A 946 50.97 -32.84 -23.01
N PHE A 947 50.54 -32.28 -21.86
CA PHE A 947 50.79 -30.87 -21.54
C PHE A 947 52.26 -30.52 -21.28
N LYS A 948 53.10 -31.48 -20.88
CA LYS A 948 54.55 -31.29 -20.72
C LYS A 948 55.24 -30.83 -22.02
N VAL A 949 54.72 -31.25 -23.17
CA VAL A 949 55.26 -30.83 -24.48
C VAL A 949 55.03 -29.34 -24.74
N HIS A 950 53.99 -28.75 -24.15
CA HIS A 950 53.73 -27.32 -24.27
C HIS A 950 54.60 -26.45 -23.35
N HIS A 951 55.41 -27.06 -22.48
CA HIS A 951 56.49 -26.40 -21.75
C HIS A 951 57.77 -26.24 -22.60
N ALA A 952 57.79 -26.75 -23.85
CA ALA A 952 58.93 -26.66 -24.73
C ALA A 952 59.42 -25.21 -24.95
N GLY A 953 60.74 -25.06 -25.02
CA GLY A 953 61.41 -23.76 -25.18
C GLY A 953 61.31 -22.84 -23.97
N TYR A 954 60.79 -23.29 -22.82
CA TYR A 954 60.60 -22.44 -21.64
C TYR A 954 61.88 -21.75 -21.17
N GLU A 955 63.00 -22.47 -21.02
CA GLU A 955 64.26 -21.86 -20.55
C GLU A 955 64.83 -20.84 -21.54
N GLU A 956 64.76 -21.12 -22.84
CA GLU A 956 65.25 -20.24 -23.90
C GLU A 956 64.39 -18.98 -24.00
N LEU A 957 63.06 -19.16 -24.07
CA LEU A 957 62.13 -18.06 -24.28
C LEU A 957 61.92 -17.22 -23.01
N SER A 958 62.03 -17.79 -21.81
CA SER A 958 62.01 -17.02 -20.56
C SER A 958 63.22 -16.08 -20.45
N LYS A 959 64.41 -16.54 -20.89
CA LYS A 959 65.63 -15.71 -20.96
C LYS A 959 65.53 -14.62 -22.03
N LYS A 960 64.91 -14.93 -23.18
CA LYS A 960 64.75 -14.00 -24.32
C LYS A 960 63.66 -12.94 -24.08
N TYR A 961 62.56 -13.31 -23.43
CA TYR A 961 61.40 -12.44 -23.20
C TYR A 961 61.23 -12.05 -21.72
N LYS A 962 62.28 -11.48 -21.12
CA LYS A 962 62.28 -11.07 -19.70
C LYS A 962 61.15 -10.11 -19.32
N ASN A 963 60.74 -9.22 -20.24
CA ASN A 963 59.63 -8.28 -20.03
C ASN A 963 58.24 -8.96 -19.96
N ASN A 964 58.18 -10.27 -20.19
CA ASN A 964 56.99 -11.10 -20.07
C ASN A 964 57.06 -12.05 -18.86
N SER A 965 57.87 -11.72 -17.83
CA SER A 965 58.19 -12.58 -16.67
C SER A 965 56.99 -13.30 -16.06
N LYS A 966 55.84 -12.62 -15.91
CA LYS A 966 54.60 -13.20 -15.34
C LYS A 966 54.05 -14.42 -16.08
N LEU A 967 54.36 -14.60 -17.37
CA LEU A 967 53.96 -15.80 -18.10
C LEU A 967 54.75 -17.03 -17.66
N PHE A 968 55.99 -16.81 -17.23
CA PHE A 968 56.94 -17.86 -16.87
C PHE A 968 56.94 -18.13 -15.36
N GLU A 969 56.34 -17.28 -14.54
CA GLU A 969 56.16 -17.56 -13.11
C GLU A 969 55.38 -18.87 -12.90
N LEU A 970 55.95 -19.76 -12.09
CA LEU A 970 55.31 -21.00 -11.69
C LEU A 970 54.02 -20.70 -10.93
N PHE A 971 53.02 -21.52 -11.19
CA PHE A 971 51.79 -21.52 -10.42
C PHE A 971 52.06 -22.05 -9.01
N ASP A 972 51.55 -21.31 -8.02
CA ASP A 972 51.53 -21.74 -6.63
C ASP A 972 50.14 -22.33 -6.34
N TYR A 973 50.08 -23.65 -6.26
CA TYR A 973 48.85 -24.42 -6.07
C TYR A 973 48.51 -24.69 -4.59
N GLU A 974 49.31 -24.18 -3.64
CA GLU A 974 49.16 -24.42 -2.18
C GLU A 974 47.94 -23.76 -1.52
#